data_AF-A0A1B1KIL1-F1
#
_entry.id   AF-A0A1B1KIL1-F1
#
_cell.length_a   1.000
_cell.length_b   1.000
_cell.length_c   1.000
_cell.angle_alpha   90.00
_cell.angle_beta   90.00
_cell.angle_gamma   90.00
#
_symmetry.space_group_name_H-M   'P 1'
#
loop_
_entity.id
_entity.type
_entity.pdbx_description
1 polymer ?
#
loop_
_entity_poly.entity_id
_entity_poly.type
_entity_poly.pdbx_seq_one_letter_code
_entity_poly.pdbx_strand_id
1 'polypeptide(L)'
;MGSRRLLENLRDTSGRFRGDVLESLWAEMPDRFRTIDLASNDLDTDDLTAFLTDPRGPGFRIRFGQLPADMDREMAWCCWRIAELGGRVPVGVLRSLIRWLAATVEDHPELSGSLMRAAPREWERSIAAAYARRNGSLPGRFWQENVGSTLRRCYEILWAAYDQRPWWRREVWDPTLDPRIPLRPHEPLGNHAVYFQQLEPLWLRIAIQWYFKVSLETGQLTWSTVAGPQRTALQVFADWIAGHDPVPPPWLREDPAGIRAFMLDFLSHVRALITQSGPNKGKPLSPQRVNTLVTCLETFYAFMTDHRETAAQVLDEPGWLRLGPYHAMLWRHGEKGRRTRVVRERQEVIDDTAFSQIMSNVHLLGEPIEGGGLGDEQIMRILMLVARTGRRISEIRMLDREPLLPLDRLGGSTGPADGAFVAKLRYQQTKIEQAPDTVLVDAEIVAIIDEQRRWADQHLGPRWAQGVTPKYLFLGHNMNRNADKPFPPSRINQTLAVFARRLDVRDSAGRLVDFNRTHRFRHTKATSLLNAGVPLHVVQRYMGHVSPTMTMEYAETLAETHEREFLRYRKVTADGRDLPVDTRDLYDMLELDKRTDRILPNGWCLLPPRQACDKGNACLTCDKFATDASFLPELRTQQHHTLQLIDERRQAFAARTGQEMSPDNVWLAGRTQEHDALGRIIDTLEQTGHRTDSDGRAVRGAGVAARTDALAAEHEQERRP
;
A
#
# COMPACT_ATOMS: atom_id res chain seq x y z
N MET A 1 -5.93 -1.97 -17.33
CA MET A 1 -6.56 -2.53 -18.53
C MET A 1 -8.10 -2.58 -18.46
N GLY A 2 -8.74 -2.22 -17.33
CA GLY A 2 -10.17 -2.48 -17.10
C GLY A 2 -11.12 -1.28 -17.20
N SER A 3 -10.78 -0.17 -17.85
CA SER A 3 -11.72 0.97 -17.99
C SER A 3 -12.23 1.11 -19.44
N ARG A 4 -11.35 1.01 -20.45
CA ARG A 4 -11.76 1.14 -21.86
C ARG A 4 -12.56 -0.05 -22.43
N ARG A 5 -12.23 -1.30 -22.06
CA ARG A 5 -12.98 -2.51 -22.47
C ARG A 5 -14.27 -2.76 -21.67
N LEU A 6 -14.46 -2.06 -20.55
CA LEU A 6 -15.56 -2.28 -19.59
C LEU A 6 -16.70 -1.27 -19.75
N LEU A 7 -16.40 -0.06 -20.23
CA LEU A 7 -17.39 0.88 -20.79
C LEU A 7 -18.07 0.36 -22.07
N GLU A 8 -17.50 -0.66 -22.72
CA GLU A 8 -18.04 -1.26 -23.94
C GLU A 8 -19.28 -2.14 -23.69
N ASN A 9 -19.45 -2.73 -22.52
CA ASN A 9 -20.59 -3.64 -22.28
C ASN A 9 -21.92 -2.88 -22.09
N LEU A 10 -21.88 -1.75 -21.37
CA LEU A 10 -23.07 -0.88 -21.28
C LEU A 10 -23.42 -0.28 -22.64
N ARG A 11 -22.45 -0.13 -23.54
CA ARG A 11 -22.71 0.37 -24.90
C ARG A 11 -23.57 -0.58 -25.73
N ASP A 12 -23.63 -1.86 -25.40
CA ASP A 12 -24.32 -2.88 -26.17
C ASP A 12 -25.62 -3.39 -25.51
N THR A 13 -25.99 -2.88 -24.34
CA THR A 13 -27.19 -3.34 -23.59
C THR A 13 -28.26 -2.24 -23.48
N SER A 14 -29.49 -2.53 -23.88
CA SER A 14 -30.64 -1.64 -23.71
C SER A 14 -31.20 -1.67 -22.28
N GLY A 15 -31.66 -0.52 -21.80
CA GLY A 15 -32.21 -0.34 -20.47
C GLY A 15 -33.68 -0.75 -20.38
N ARG A 16 -34.22 -0.66 -19.17
CA ARG A 16 -35.66 -0.85 -18.94
C ARG A 16 -36.27 0.47 -18.47
N PHE A 17 -37.02 1.11 -19.35
CA PHE A 17 -37.79 2.30 -19.01
C PHE A 17 -38.91 1.97 -18.01
N ARG A 18 -39.12 2.89 -17.06
CA ARG A 18 -40.15 2.80 -16.01
C ARG A 18 -40.75 4.18 -15.75
N GLY A 19 -41.94 4.43 -16.31
CA GLY A 19 -42.62 5.72 -16.17
C GLY A 19 -42.96 6.08 -14.72
N ASP A 20 -43.32 5.11 -13.88
CA ASP A 20 -43.57 5.30 -12.44
C ASP A 20 -42.33 5.81 -11.69
N VAL A 21 -41.15 5.32 -12.07
CA VAL A 21 -39.87 5.79 -11.51
C VAL A 21 -39.55 7.17 -12.04
N LEU A 22 -39.75 7.43 -13.34
CA LEU A 22 -39.50 8.75 -13.92
C LEU A 22 -40.32 9.85 -13.24
N GLU A 23 -41.59 9.59 -12.91
CA GLU A 23 -42.42 10.52 -12.13
C GLU A 23 -41.80 10.82 -10.75
N SER A 24 -41.29 9.78 -10.06
CA SER A 24 -40.62 9.95 -8.76
C SER A 24 -39.33 10.75 -8.89
N LEU A 25 -38.51 10.44 -9.90
CA LEU A 25 -37.27 11.16 -10.21
C LEU A 25 -37.53 12.64 -10.54
N TRP A 26 -38.61 12.93 -11.27
CA TRP A 26 -39.03 14.29 -11.62
C TRP A 26 -39.51 15.06 -10.38
N ALA A 27 -40.22 14.40 -9.47
CA ALA A 27 -40.65 14.98 -8.20
C ALA A 27 -39.48 15.29 -7.25
N GLU A 28 -38.41 14.50 -7.26
CA GLU A 28 -37.21 14.72 -6.44
C GLU A 28 -36.41 15.97 -6.83
N MET A 29 -36.54 16.45 -8.07
CA MET A 29 -35.81 17.63 -8.54
C MET A 29 -36.26 18.90 -7.82
N PRO A 30 -35.33 19.82 -7.47
CA PRO A 30 -35.69 21.17 -7.04
C PRO A 30 -36.55 21.87 -8.10
N ASP A 31 -37.52 22.67 -7.67
CA ASP A 31 -38.53 23.28 -8.56
C ASP A 31 -37.92 24.04 -9.76
N ARG A 32 -36.79 24.73 -9.54
CA ARG A 32 -36.06 25.48 -10.59
C ARG A 32 -35.42 24.59 -11.67
N PHE A 33 -35.11 23.34 -11.36
CA PHE A 33 -34.62 22.36 -12.34
C PHE A 33 -35.76 21.54 -12.96
N ARG A 34 -36.95 21.52 -12.34
CA ARG A 34 -38.13 20.77 -12.80
C ARG A 34 -38.82 21.47 -13.98
N THR A 35 -38.08 21.61 -15.09
CA THR A 35 -38.51 22.29 -16.32
C THR A 35 -37.93 21.59 -17.56
N ILE A 36 -38.64 21.67 -18.68
CA ILE A 36 -38.16 21.25 -20.01
C ILE A 36 -37.53 22.40 -20.82
N ASP A 37 -37.47 23.60 -20.24
CA ASP A 37 -36.79 24.77 -20.80
C ASP A 37 -36.04 25.47 -19.66
N LEU A 38 -34.76 25.13 -19.52
CA LEU A 38 -33.91 25.62 -18.43
C LEU A 38 -33.10 26.81 -18.91
N ALA A 39 -33.27 27.99 -18.28
CA ALA A 39 -32.50 29.17 -18.60
C ALA A 39 -31.61 29.62 -17.43
N SER A 40 -30.47 30.23 -17.75
CA SER A 40 -29.47 30.65 -16.76
C SER A 40 -29.97 31.70 -15.79
N ASN A 41 -31.01 32.46 -16.15
CA ASN A 41 -31.68 33.43 -15.28
C ASN A 41 -32.59 32.77 -14.23
N ASP A 42 -32.91 31.49 -14.39
CA ASP A 42 -33.74 30.73 -13.45
C ASP A 42 -32.89 30.02 -12.38
N LEU A 43 -31.56 30.08 -12.53
CA LEU A 43 -30.57 29.43 -11.67
C LEU A 43 -29.89 30.43 -10.75
N ASP A 44 -29.57 30.00 -9.53
CA ASP A 44 -28.76 30.78 -8.62
C ASP A 44 -27.27 30.74 -9.02
N THR A 45 -26.47 31.59 -8.39
CA THR A 45 -25.03 31.70 -8.68
C THR A 45 -24.30 30.37 -8.46
N ASP A 46 -24.71 29.55 -7.49
CA ASP A 46 -24.08 28.27 -7.24
C ASP A 46 -24.39 27.26 -8.34
N ASP A 47 -25.65 27.13 -8.72
CA ASP A 47 -26.09 26.25 -9.79
C ASP A 47 -25.38 26.57 -11.12
N LEU A 48 -25.21 27.87 -11.42
CA LEU A 48 -24.51 28.33 -12.62
C LEU A 48 -23.06 27.80 -12.70
N THR A 49 -22.38 27.58 -11.57
CA THR A 49 -21.01 27.02 -11.57
C THR A 49 -20.94 25.58 -12.09
N ALA A 50 -22.07 24.86 -12.08
CA ALA A 50 -22.17 23.53 -12.67
C ALA A 50 -22.21 23.57 -14.20
N PHE A 51 -22.51 24.70 -14.83
CA PHE A 51 -22.69 24.80 -16.28
C PHE A 51 -21.47 25.40 -16.98
N LEU A 52 -20.85 24.62 -17.87
CA LEU A 52 -19.75 25.09 -18.70
C LEU A 52 -20.31 25.78 -19.95
N THR A 53 -20.12 27.10 -20.01
CA THR A 53 -20.57 27.98 -21.09
C THR A 53 -19.43 28.85 -21.61
N ASP A 54 -19.67 29.55 -22.72
CA ASP A 54 -18.76 30.60 -23.18
C ASP A 54 -18.79 31.78 -22.18
N PRO A 55 -17.65 32.14 -21.55
CA PRO A 55 -17.58 33.24 -20.58
C PRO A 55 -18.02 34.59 -21.13
N ARG A 56 -18.03 34.78 -22.46
CA ARG A 56 -18.39 36.04 -23.13
C ARG A 56 -19.84 36.08 -23.63
N GLY A 57 -20.62 35.01 -23.41
CA GLY A 57 -21.99 34.89 -23.91
C GLY A 57 -23.06 35.51 -23.00
N PRO A 58 -24.25 35.84 -23.53
CA PRO A 58 -25.35 36.46 -22.78
C PRO A 58 -26.13 35.47 -21.87
N GLY A 59 -25.45 34.47 -21.28
CA GLY A 59 -26.08 33.36 -20.57
C GLY A 59 -26.47 32.19 -21.48
N PHE A 60 -27.29 31.26 -20.96
CA PHE A 60 -27.69 30.07 -21.69
C PHE A 60 -29.15 29.66 -21.46
N ARG A 61 -29.75 29.04 -22.48
CA ARG A 61 -31.03 28.32 -22.44
C ARG A 61 -30.90 26.90 -22.98
N ILE A 62 -31.39 25.88 -22.30
CA ILE A 62 -31.41 24.48 -22.74
C ILE A 62 -32.88 24.10 -22.92
N ARG A 63 -33.28 23.91 -24.18
CA ARG A 63 -34.64 23.48 -24.53
C ARG A 63 -34.63 21.97 -24.68
N PHE A 64 -35.15 21.27 -23.68
CA PHE A 64 -35.34 19.83 -23.75
C PHE A 64 -36.49 19.51 -24.69
N GLY A 65 -37.61 20.26 -24.61
CA GLY A 65 -38.93 20.12 -25.28
C GLY A 65 -39.00 19.96 -26.81
N GLN A 66 -37.97 19.39 -27.39
CA GLN A 66 -37.77 18.96 -28.76
C GLN A 66 -37.74 17.42 -28.85
N LEU A 67 -37.73 16.72 -27.71
CA LEU A 67 -37.72 15.25 -27.64
C LEU A 67 -39.13 14.75 -27.28
N PRO A 68 -39.38 13.42 -27.36
CA PRO A 68 -40.56 12.83 -26.76
C PRO A 68 -40.66 13.15 -25.26
N ALA A 69 -41.89 13.28 -24.74
CA ALA A 69 -42.14 13.80 -23.39
C ALA A 69 -41.36 13.09 -22.27
N ASP A 70 -41.24 11.76 -22.32
CA ASP A 70 -40.46 11.01 -21.31
C ASP A 70 -38.96 11.30 -21.45
N MET A 71 -38.43 11.35 -22.67
CA MET A 71 -37.03 11.65 -22.94
C MET A 71 -36.66 13.10 -22.58
N ASP A 72 -37.57 14.06 -22.74
CA ASP A 72 -37.39 15.44 -22.27
C ASP A 72 -37.09 15.46 -20.77
N ARG A 73 -37.94 14.76 -19.99
CA ARG A 73 -37.82 14.66 -18.55
C ARG A 73 -36.55 13.92 -18.13
N GLU A 74 -36.22 12.82 -18.81
CA GLU A 74 -34.99 12.07 -18.59
C GLU A 74 -33.74 12.95 -18.77
N MET A 75 -33.69 13.74 -19.84
CA MET A 75 -32.55 14.60 -20.14
C MET A 75 -32.43 15.78 -19.18
N ALA A 76 -33.56 16.39 -18.80
CA ALA A 76 -33.59 17.43 -17.78
C ALA A 76 -33.17 16.90 -16.40
N TRP A 77 -33.66 15.72 -16.02
CA TRP A 77 -33.26 15.04 -14.79
C TRP A 77 -31.76 14.68 -14.79
N CYS A 78 -31.22 14.15 -15.90
CA CYS A 78 -29.78 13.90 -16.04
C CYS A 78 -28.96 15.18 -15.89
N CYS A 79 -29.42 16.29 -16.46
CA CYS A 79 -28.75 17.58 -16.37
C CYS A 79 -28.59 18.03 -14.91
N TRP A 80 -29.67 17.97 -14.14
CA TRP A 80 -29.65 18.24 -12.70
C TRP A 80 -28.78 17.25 -11.93
N ARG A 81 -28.98 15.94 -12.15
CA ARG A 81 -28.27 14.89 -11.42
C ARG A 81 -26.76 14.95 -11.64
N ILE A 82 -26.30 15.36 -12.83
CA ILE A 82 -24.89 15.61 -13.11
C ILE A 82 -24.32 16.71 -12.20
N ALA A 83 -25.06 17.80 -12.00
CA ALA A 83 -24.65 18.95 -11.19
C ALA A 83 -24.68 18.62 -9.69
N GLU A 84 -25.68 17.87 -9.25
CA GLU A 84 -25.85 17.42 -7.86
C GLU A 84 -24.73 16.44 -7.44
N LEU A 85 -24.31 15.52 -8.32
CA LEU A 85 -23.13 14.65 -8.15
C LEU A 85 -21.76 15.38 -8.23
N GLY A 86 -21.76 16.71 -8.21
CA GLY A 86 -20.56 17.55 -8.27
C GLY A 86 -19.89 17.58 -9.65
N GLY A 87 -20.56 17.10 -10.69
CA GLY A 87 -20.09 17.21 -12.06
C GLY A 87 -20.39 18.57 -12.68
N ARG A 88 -19.89 18.78 -13.90
CA ARG A 88 -20.25 19.92 -14.73
C ARG A 88 -20.99 19.51 -16.00
N VAL A 89 -21.88 20.37 -16.48
CA VAL A 89 -22.70 20.19 -17.67
C VAL A 89 -22.11 21.04 -18.80
N PRO A 90 -21.49 20.44 -19.84
CA PRO A 90 -21.07 21.17 -21.03
C PRO A 90 -22.28 21.58 -21.87
N VAL A 91 -22.76 22.82 -21.70
CA VAL A 91 -24.04 23.29 -22.27
C VAL A 91 -24.07 23.16 -23.79
N GLY A 92 -22.98 23.54 -24.48
CA GLY A 92 -22.91 23.42 -25.94
C GLY A 92 -23.01 21.97 -26.42
N VAL A 93 -22.37 21.04 -25.71
CA VAL A 93 -22.39 19.60 -26.03
C VAL A 93 -23.76 19.00 -25.72
N LEU A 94 -24.37 19.38 -24.58
CA LEU A 94 -25.71 18.91 -24.21
C LEU A 94 -26.79 19.38 -25.19
N ARG A 95 -26.76 20.65 -25.61
CA ARG A 95 -27.66 21.17 -26.66
C ARG A 95 -27.47 20.42 -27.97
N SER A 96 -26.22 20.14 -28.35
CA SER A 96 -25.93 19.35 -29.54
C SER A 96 -26.51 17.93 -29.40
N LEU A 97 -26.35 17.29 -28.24
CA LEU A 97 -26.92 15.98 -27.99
C LEU A 97 -28.45 15.99 -28.13
N ILE A 98 -29.16 16.93 -27.49
CA ILE A 98 -30.62 17.06 -27.58
C ILE A 98 -31.08 17.24 -29.03
N ARG A 99 -30.46 18.18 -29.76
CA ARG A 99 -30.79 18.42 -31.17
C ARG A 99 -30.67 17.16 -32.01
N TRP A 100 -29.59 16.40 -31.81
CA TRP A 100 -29.33 15.23 -32.63
C TRP A 100 -30.10 13.99 -32.18
N LEU A 101 -30.48 13.89 -30.91
CA LEU A 101 -31.48 12.92 -30.46
C LEU A 101 -32.84 13.18 -31.11
N ALA A 102 -33.30 14.44 -31.16
CA ALA A 102 -34.54 14.80 -31.84
C ALA A 102 -34.50 14.41 -33.33
N ALA A 103 -33.43 14.79 -34.03
CA ALA A 103 -33.23 14.41 -35.44
C ALA A 103 -33.15 12.88 -35.65
N THR A 104 -32.56 12.15 -34.70
CA THR A 104 -32.54 10.69 -34.74
C THR A 104 -33.95 10.10 -34.56
N VAL A 105 -34.75 10.62 -33.64
CA VAL A 105 -36.13 10.16 -33.42
C VAL A 105 -37.03 10.48 -34.63
N GLU A 106 -36.81 11.61 -35.31
CA GLU A 106 -37.47 11.93 -36.59
C GLU A 106 -37.15 10.88 -37.66
N ASP A 107 -35.87 10.48 -37.77
CA ASP A 107 -35.43 9.50 -38.75
C ASP A 107 -35.79 8.06 -38.38
N HIS A 108 -35.95 7.79 -37.08
CA HIS A 108 -36.16 6.47 -36.47
C HIS A 108 -37.27 6.54 -35.41
N PRO A 109 -38.56 6.62 -35.81
CA PRO A 109 -39.68 6.73 -34.88
C PRO A 109 -39.76 5.58 -33.86
N GLU A 110 -39.20 4.41 -34.19
CA GLU A 110 -39.09 3.24 -33.31
C GLU A 110 -38.24 3.48 -32.05
N LEU A 111 -37.34 4.47 -32.10
CA LEU A 111 -36.49 4.91 -30.98
C LEU A 111 -37.16 5.98 -30.11
N SER A 112 -38.39 6.40 -30.43
CA SER A 112 -39.16 7.36 -29.65
C SER A 112 -39.52 6.82 -28.26
N GLY A 113 -39.83 7.74 -27.33
CA GLY A 113 -40.21 7.44 -25.95
C GLY A 113 -39.11 7.79 -24.95
N SER A 114 -38.19 6.85 -24.69
CA SER A 114 -37.16 6.95 -23.64
C SER A 114 -35.77 6.67 -24.20
N LEU A 115 -34.74 7.28 -23.60
CA LEU A 115 -33.34 7.01 -23.90
C LEU A 115 -32.96 5.54 -23.64
N MET A 116 -33.67 4.85 -22.74
CA MET A 116 -33.44 3.43 -22.43
C MET A 116 -33.90 2.48 -23.55
N ARG A 117 -34.59 2.99 -24.58
CA ARG A 117 -35.16 2.20 -25.68
C ARG A 117 -34.12 1.42 -26.47
N ALA A 118 -32.93 1.99 -26.62
CA ALA A 118 -31.83 1.43 -27.39
C ALA A 118 -30.52 1.50 -26.60
N ALA A 119 -29.56 0.66 -26.97
CA ALA A 119 -28.25 0.66 -26.34
C ALA A 119 -27.44 1.92 -26.74
N PRO A 120 -26.50 2.40 -25.92
CA PRO A 120 -25.72 3.60 -26.22
C PRO A 120 -24.96 3.54 -27.56
N ARG A 121 -24.45 2.37 -27.98
CA ARG A 121 -23.78 2.22 -29.29
C ARG A 121 -24.77 2.42 -30.43
N GLU A 122 -25.99 1.94 -30.28
CA GLU A 122 -27.05 2.13 -31.27
C GLU A 122 -27.40 3.61 -31.37
N TRP A 123 -27.63 4.29 -30.24
CA TRP A 123 -27.81 5.74 -30.21
C TRP A 123 -26.66 6.50 -30.85
N GLU A 124 -25.40 6.19 -30.52
CA GLU A 124 -24.23 6.84 -31.10
C GLU A 124 -24.16 6.66 -32.63
N ARG A 125 -24.50 5.47 -33.14
CA ARG A 125 -24.55 5.19 -34.59
C ARG A 125 -25.69 5.95 -35.25
N SER A 126 -26.88 5.93 -34.68
CA SER A 126 -28.07 6.59 -35.23
C SER A 126 -27.95 8.11 -35.21
N ILE A 127 -27.30 8.68 -34.18
CA ILE A 127 -26.94 10.11 -34.12
C ILE A 127 -25.95 10.47 -35.22
N ALA A 128 -24.89 9.66 -35.41
CA ALA A 128 -23.91 9.91 -36.47
C ALA A 128 -24.55 9.80 -37.87
N ALA A 129 -25.48 8.86 -38.07
CA ALA A 129 -26.23 8.71 -39.32
C ALA A 129 -27.18 9.90 -39.57
N ALA A 130 -27.93 10.33 -38.56
CA ALA A 130 -28.79 11.51 -38.65
C ALA A 130 -27.98 12.78 -38.96
N TYR A 131 -26.80 12.93 -38.36
CA TYR A 131 -25.84 13.98 -38.67
C TYR A 131 -25.39 13.95 -40.12
N ALA A 132 -24.94 12.79 -40.61
CA ALA A 132 -24.46 12.64 -41.97
C ALA A 132 -25.55 12.91 -43.01
N ARG A 133 -26.78 12.43 -42.77
CA ARG A 133 -27.94 12.69 -43.64
C ARG A 133 -28.20 14.18 -43.84
N ARG A 134 -28.07 14.98 -42.78
CA ARG A 134 -28.39 16.42 -42.81
C ARG A 134 -27.21 17.32 -43.21
N ASN A 135 -25.95 16.87 -43.05
CA ASN A 135 -24.76 17.69 -43.32
C ASN A 135 -23.85 17.17 -44.44
N GLY A 136 -24.18 16.02 -45.06
CA GLY A 136 -23.40 15.43 -46.15
C GLY A 136 -22.04 14.81 -45.74
N SER A 137 -21.70 14.80 -44.45
CA SER A 137 -20.46 14.21 -43.93
C SER A 137 -20.63 13.70 -42.50
N LEU A 138 -19.82 12.73 -42.09
CA LEU A 138 -19.79 12.28 -40.70
C LEU A 138 -19.28 13.41 -39.79
N PRO A 139 -19.77 13.48 -38.54
CA PRO A 139 -19.30 14.49 -37.61
C PRO A 139 -17.82 14.28 -37.26
N GLY A 140 -17.12 15.36 -36.96
CA GLY A 140 -15.71 15.30 -36.56
C GLY A 140 -15.48 14.45 -35.30
N ARG A 141 -14.31 13.81 -35.20
CA ARG A 141 -13.97 12.88 -34.10
C ARG A 141 -14.17 13.48 -32.71
N PHE A 142 -13.70 14.72 -32.48
CA PHE A 142 -13.84 15.39 -31.18
C PHE A 142 -15.31 15.65 -30.81
N TRP A 143 -16.14 15.98 -31.80
CA TRP A 143 -17.58 16.13 -31.60
C TRP A 143 -18.21 14.79 -31.19
N GLN A 144 -17.87 13.71 -31.90
CA GLN A 144 -18.38 12.36 -31.61
C GLN A 144 -18.00 11.90 -30.20
N GLU A 145 -16.75 12.15 -29.79
CA GLU A 145 -16.27 11.79 -28.46
C GLU A 145 -17.02 12.55 -27.36
N ASN A 146 -17.25 13.86 -27.52
CA ASN A 146 -17.95 14.69 -26.52
C ASN A 146 -19.45 14.41 -26.43
N VAL A 147 -20.15 14.33 -27.57
CA VAL A 147 -21.59 14.02 -27.61
C VAL A 147 -21.82 12.60 -27.10
N GLY A 148 -21.04 11.64 -27.57
CA GLY A 148 -21.10 10.25 -27.09
C GLY A 148 -20.79 10.14 -25.59
N SER A 149 -19.82 10.89 -25.07
CA SER A 149 -19.50 10.88 -23.63
C SER A 149 -20.64 11.45 -22.79
N THR A 150 -21.32 12.49 -23.27
CA THR A 150 -22.46 13.09 -22.57
C THR A 150 -23.66 12.15 -22.59
N LEU A 151 -23.92 11.51 -23.74
CA LEU A 151 -24.95 10.49 -23.91
C LEU A 151 -24.74 9.32 -22.94
N ARG A 152 -23.54 8.71 -22.94
CA ARG A 152 -23.22 7.58 -22.07
C ARG A 152 -23.37 7.93 -20.60
N ARG A 153 -22.97 9.15 -20.21
CA ARG A 153 -23.14 9.61 -18.83
C ARG A 153 -24.61 9.75 -18.44
N CYS A 154 -25.45 10.34 -19.29
CA CYS A 154 -26.89 10.42 -19.03
C CYS A 154 -27.49 9.01 -18.94
N TYR A 155 -27.09 8.13 -19.85
CA TYR A 155 -27.54 6.74 -19.88
C TYR A 155 -27.16 5.96 -18.62
N GLU A 156 -25.92 6.09 -18.14
CA GLU A 156 -25.43 5.44 -16.90
C GLU A 156 -26.22 5.89 -15.67
N ILE A 157 -26.51 7.19 -15.58
CA ILE A 157 -27.27 7.76 -14.46
C ILE A 157 -28.72 7.25 -14.50
N LEU A 158 -29.39 7.28 -15.66
CA LEU A 158 -30.75 6.77 -15.82
C LEU A 158 -30.84 5.27 -15.56
N TRP A 159 -29.88 4.50 -16.07
CA TRP A 159 -29.80 3.06 -15.84
C TRP A 159 -29.78 2.75 -14.34
N ALA A 160 -28.92 3.43 -13.58
CA ALA A 160 -28.80 3.24 -12.14
C ALA A 160 -30.08 3.65 -11.38
N ALA A 161 -30.80 4.66 -11.87
CA ALA A 161 -32.02 5.17 -11.27
C ALA A 161 -33.25 4.28 -11.55
N TYR A 162 -33.37 3.74 -12.77
CA TYR A 162 -34.50 2.88 -13.14
C TYR A 162 -34.43 1.47 -12.55
N ASP A 163 -33.24 0.97 -12.24
CA ASP A 163 -33.07 -0.38 -11.70
C ASP A 163 -33.41 -0.47 -10.20
N GLN A 164 -34.68 -0.64 -9.85
CA GLN A 164 -35.11 -0.71 -8.44
C GLN A 164 -34.80 -2.04 -7.72
N ARG A 165 -34.07 -2.98 -8.35
CA ARG A 165 -33.63 -4.21 -7.66
C ARG A 165 -32.71 -3.88 -6.47
N PRO A 166 -32.54 -4.80 -5.50
CA PRO A 166 -31.49 -4.68 -4.50
C PRO A 166 -30.15 -4.36 -5.16
N TRP A 167 -29.39 -3.41 -4.60
CA TRP A 167 -28.17 -2.88 -5.22
C TRP A 167 -27.20 -3.98 -5.69
N TRP A 168 -27.11 -5.06 -4.93
CA TRP A 168 -26.21 -6.18 -5.22
C TRP A 168 -26.68 -7.08 -6.38
N ARG A 169 -27.97 -7.10 -6.72
CA ARG A 169 -28.49 -7.88 -7.85
C ARG A 169 -28.27 -7.18 -9.19
N ARG A 170 -27.77 -5.94 -9.19
CA ARG A 170 -27.48 -5.16 -10.39
C ARG A 170 -26.19 -5.63 -11.04
N GLU A 171 -26.12 -5.58 -12.36
CA GLU A 171 -24.94 -5.99 -13.12
C GLU A 171 -23.86 -4.90 -13.14
N VAL A 172 -24.19 -3.68 -12.73
CA VAL A 172 -23.24 -2.57 -12.52
C VAL A 172 -23.38 -2.06 -11.10
N TRP A 173 -22.27 -2.04 -10.39
CA TRP A 173 -22.16 -1.44 -9.07
C TRP A 173 -21.25 -0.22 -9.15
N ASP A 174 -21.82 0.97 -8.98
CA ASP A 174 -21.09 2.24 -8.95
C ASP A 174 -21.42 2.97 -7.64
N PRO A 175 -20.47 3.04 -6.68
CA PRO A 175 -20.71 3.71 -5.41
C PRO A 175 -20.95 5.22 -5.54
N THR A 176 -20.61 5.83 -6.68
CA THR A 176 -20.90 7.24 -6.96
C THR A 176 -22.34 7.48 -7.39
N LEU A 177 -23.03 6.44 -7.85
CA LEU A 177 -24.43 6.48 -8.28
C LEU A 177 -25.37 5.80 -7.29
N ASP A 178 -24.89 4.85 -6.49
CA ASP A 178 -25.68 4.09 -5.52
C ASP A 178 -25.06 4.14 -4.11
N PRO A 179 -25.55 5.02 -3.22
CA PRO A 179 -24.99 5.19 -1.88
C PRO A 179 -25.25 4.00 -0.95
N ARG A 180 -26.07 3.01 -1.37
CA ARG A 180 -26.34 1.80 -0.58
C ARG A 180 -25.15 0.83 -0.58
N ILE A 181 -24.19 1.00 -1.49
CA ILE A 181 -22.98 0.18 -1.56
C ILE A 181 -22.06 0.56 -0.38
N PRO A 182 -21.72 -0.38 0.53
CA PRO A 182 -20.87 -0.08 1.67
C PRO A 182 -19.46 0.36 1.25
N LEU A 183 -19.04 1.53 1.72
CA LEU A 183 -17.68 2.06 1.56
C LEU A 183 -17.09 2.42 2.92
N ARG A 184 -15.79 2.21 3.07
CA ARG A 184 -15.05 2.86 4.16
C ARG A 184 -14.90 4.37 3.87
N PRO A 185 -14.69 5.21 4.91
CA PRO A 185 -14.58 6.66 4.75
C PRO A 185 -13.59 7.14 3.67
N HIS A 186 -12.46 6.42 3.53
CA HIS A 186 -11.38 6.72 2.58
C HIS A 186 -11.07 5.50 1.70
N GLU A 187 -11.95 5.22 0.75
CA GLU A 187 -11.79 4.11 -0.19
C GLU A 187 -11.01 4.52 -1.45
N PRO A 188 -9.79 4.00 -1.70
CA PRO A 188 -8.98 4.37 -2.88
C PRO A 188 -9.68 4.18 -4.21
N LEU A 189 -10.50 3.14 -4.33
CA LEU A 189 -11.27 2.82 -5.52
C LEU A 189 -12.76 3.21 -5.39
N GLY A 190 -13.14 4.07 -4.45
CA GLY A 190 -14.55 4.44 -4.21
C GLY A 190 -15.26 5.02 -5.44
N ASN A 191 -14.50 5.62 -6.37
CA ASN A 191 -15.04 6.15 -7.63
C ASN A 191 -14.94 5.18 -8.82
N HIS A 192 -14.63 3.90 -8.59
CA HIS A 192 -14.51 2.89 -9.64
C HIS A 192 -15.74 1.99 -9.65
N ALA A 193 -16.46 1.96 -10.77
CA ALA A 193 -17.54 1.03 -10.99
C ALA A 193 -17.03 -0.41 -11.23
N VAL A 194 -17.82 -1.39 -10.79
CA VAL A 194 -17.62 -2.82 -11.02
C VAL A 194 -18.77 -3.33 -11.88
N TYR A 195 -18.43 -4.18 -12.85
CA TYR A 195 -19.36 -4.69 -13.85
C TYR A 195 -19.35 -6.21 -13.81
N PHE A 196 -20.53 -6.82 -13.86
CA PHE A 196 -20.75 -8.26 -13.70
C PHE A 196 -21.32 -8.92 -14.98
N GLN A 197 -21.71 -8.16 -16.00
CA GLN A 197 -22.34 -8.70 -17.23
C GLN A 197 -21.49 -9.76 -17.94
N GLN A 198 -20.16 -9.70 -17.80
CA GLN A 198 -19.24 -10.62 -18.47
C GLN A 198 -19.05 -11.94 -17.71
N LEU A 199 -19.56 -12.06 -16.48
CA LEU A 199 -19.40 -13.28 -15.69
C LEU A 199 -20.44 -14.29 -16.15
N GLU A 200 -20.04 -15.25 -16.98
CA GLU A 200 -20.86 -16.43 -17.28
C GLU A 200 -20.20 -17.66 -16.64
N PRO A 201 -20.98 -18.68 -16.23
CA PRO A 201 -22.44 -18.81 -16.31
C PRO A 201 -23.20 -17.97 -15.26
N LEU A 202 -24.50 -17.74 -15.50
CA LEU A 202 -25.37 -16.91 -14.65
C LEU A 202 -25.38 -17.33 -13.16
N TRP A 203 -25.40 -18.64 -12.85
CA TRP A 203 -25.38 -19.10 -11.46
C TRP A 203 -24.14 -18.61 -10.70
N LEU A 204 -22.98 -18.57 -11.37
CA LEU A 204 -21.72 -18.13 -10.80
C LEU A 204 -21.72 -16.62 -10.63
N ARG A 205 -22.26 -15.86 -11.60
CA ARG A 205 -22.42 -14.40 -11.50
C ARG A 205 -23.18 -13.99 -10.25
N ILE A 206 -24.38 -14.55 -10.07
CA ILE A 206 -25.28 -14.18 -8.96
C ILE A 206 -24.64 -14.58 -7.62
N ALA A 207 -23.97 -15.74 -7.56
CA ALA A 207 -23.23 -16.16 -6.38
C ALA A 207 -22.05 -15.24 -6.03
N ILE A 208 -21.28 -14.80 -7.04
CA ILE A 208 -20.19 -13.83 -6.85
C ILE A 208 -20.72 -12.49 -6.34
N GLN A 209 -21.82 -11.99 -6.93
CA GLN A 209 -22.48 -10.77 -6.47
C GLN A 209 -22.92 -10.90 -5.01
N TRP A 210 -23.51 -12.03 -4.62
CA TRP A 210 -23.93 -12.24 -3.25
C TRP A 210 -22.75 -12.38 -2.27
N TYR A 211 -21.69 -13.11 -2.65
CA TYR A 211 -20.44 -13.19 -1.88
C TYR A 211 -19.86 -11.81 -1.62
N PHE A 212 -19.75 -10.97 -2.65
CA PHE A 212 -19.25 -9.61 -2.49
C PHE A 212 -20.18 -8.75 -1.63
N LYS A 213 -21.49 -8.89 -1.78
CA LYS A 213 -22.47 -8.17 -0.94
C LYS A 213 -22.27 -8.48 0.53
N VAL A 214 -22.29 -9.76 0.90
CA VAL A 214 -22.14 -10.19 2.30
C VAL A 214 -20.75 -9.79 2.82
N SER A 215 -19.71 -9.95 2.01
CA SER A 215 -18.34 -9.59 2.42
C SER A 215 -18.14 -8.09 2.63
N LEU A 216 -18.83 -7.24 1.86
CA LEU A 216 -18.80 -5.78 2.04
C LEU A 216 -19.58 -5.36 3.29
N GLU A 217 -20.76 -5.93 3.51
CA GLU A 217 -21.61 -5.61 4.67
C GLU A 217 -21.00 -6.09 5.99
N THR A 218 -20.27 -7.20 5.98
CA THR A 218 -19.57 -7.75 7.16
C THR A 218 -18.18 -7.17 7.38
N GLY A 219 -17.68 -6.34 6.45
CA GLY A 219 -16.32 -5.79 6.51
C GLY A 219 -15.19 -6.77 6.16
N GLN A 220 -15.50 -8.03 5.80
CA GLN A 220 -14.51 -9.03 5.38
C GLN A 220 -13.73 -8.59 4.13
N LEU A 221 -14.39 -7.89 3.20
CA LEU A 221 -13.77 -7.29 2.04
C LEU A 221 -14.02 -5.78 2.01
N THR A 222 -13.01 -5.04 1.54
CA THR A 222 -13.16 -3.63 1.17
C THR A 222 -13.58 -3.51 -0.29
N TRP A 223 -14.17 -2.37 -0.67
CA TRP A 223 -14.51 -2.10 -2.05
C TRP A 223 -13.29 -2.17 -2.98
N SER A 224 -12.12 -1.68 -2.54
CA SER A 224 -10.89 -1.83 -3.34
C SER A 224 -10.49 -3.29 -3.57
N THR A 225 -10.82 -4.19 -2.65
CA THR A 225 -10.56 -5.62 -2.81
C THR A 225 -11.51 -6.25 -3.84
N VAL A 226 -12.79 -5.85 -3.81
CA VAL A 226 -13.82 -6.25 -4.78
C VAL A 226 -13.50 -5.72 -6.18
N ALA A 227 -13.34 -4.40 -6.32
CA ALA A 227 -13.07 -3.72 -7.58
C ALA A 227 -11.68 -4.05 -8.17
N GLY A 228 -10.77 -4.57 -7.36
CA GLY A 228 -9.42 -4.95 -7.77
C GLY A 228 -9.25 -6.45 -8.00
N PRO A 229 -8.53 -7.16 -7.11
CA PRO A 229 -8.11 -8.53 -7.34
C PRO A 229 -9.26 -9.54 -7.37
N GLN A 230 -10.26 -9.43 -6.47
CA GLN A 230 -11.30 -10.45 -6.34
C GLN A 230 -12.14 -10.58 -7.61
N ARG A 231 -12.73 -9.48 -8.10
CA ARG A 231 -13.53 -9.54 -9.33
C ARG A 231 -12.72 -10.03 -10.52
N THR A 232 -11.47 -9.57 -10.65
CA THR A 232 -10.60 -10.00 -11.76
C THR A 232 -10.30 -11.50 -11.70
N ALA A 233 -10.04 -12.03 -10.50
CA ALA A 233 -9.75 -13.45 -10.32
C ALA A 233 -10.95 -14.34 -10.62
N LEU A 234 -12.13 -13.96 -10.14
CA LEU A 234 -13.35 -14.72 -10.36
C LEU A 234 -13.82 -14.63 -11.83
N GLN A 235 -13.50 -13.55 -12.54
CA GLN A 235 -13.69 -13.47 -13.99
C GLN A 235 -12.86 -14.51 -14.75
N VAL A 236 -11.58 -14.72 -14.38
CA VAL A 236 -10.74 -15.73 -15.03
C VAL A 236 -11.34 -17.13 -14.89
N PHE A 237 -11.90 -17.44 -13.72
CA PHE A 237 -12.57 -18.71 -13.49
C PHE A 237 -13.90 -18.83 -14.25
N ALA A 238 -14.69 -17.76 -14.28
CA ALA A 238 -15.93 -17.68 -15.04
C ALA A 238 -15.69 -17.93 -16.54
N ASP A 239 -14.74 -17.19 -17.13
CA ASP A 239 -14.35 -17.35 -18.54
C ASP A 239 -13.88 -18.77 -18.84
N TRP A 240 -13.13 -19.38 -17.91
CA TRP A 240 -12.66 -20.75 -18.04
C TRP A 240 -13.82 -21.74 -18.02
N ILE A 241 -14.70 -21.70 -17.01
CA ILE A 241 -15.88 -22.58 -16.92
C ILE A 241 -16.79 -22.44 -18.15
N ALA A 242 -17.01 -21.22 -18.62
CA ALA A 242 -17.89 -20.97 -19.77
C ALA A 242 -17.39 -21.65 -21.06
N GLY A 243 -16.09 -21.93 -21.16
CA GLY A 243 -15.47 -22.65 -22.28
C GLY A 243 -15.27 -24.15 -22.06
N HIS A 244 -15.74 -24.74 -20.95
CA HIS A 244 -15.60 -26.17 -20.64
C HIS A 244 -16.89 -26.94 -20.91
N ASP A 245 -16.75 -28.27 -21.04
CA ASP A 245 -17.87 -29.21 -21.05
C ASP A 245 -18.82 -28.95 -19.86
N PRO A 246 -20.12 -29.28 -19.98
CA PRO A 246 -21.13 -28.96 -18.97
C PRO A 246 -20.66 -29.24 -17.54
N VAL A 247 -20.45 -28.16 -16.78
CA VAL A 247 -20.02 -28.21 -15.38
C VAL A 247 -21.25 -28.14 -14.49
N PRO A 248 -21.50 -29.17 -13.64
CA PRO A 248 -22.57 -29.13 -12.66
C PRO A 248 -22.53 -27.87 -11.77
N PRO A 249 -23.58 -27.04 -11.77
CA PRO A 249 -23.69 -25.90 -10.88
C PRO A 249 -24.16 -26.35 -9.50
N PRO A 250 -23.60 -25.89 -8.37
CA PRO A 250 -22.32 -25.23 -8.16
C PRO A 250 -21.23 -26.17 -7.63
N TRP A 251 -21.50 -27.49 -7.50
CA TRP A 251 -20.56 -28.45 -6.88
C TRP A 251 -19.44 -28.93 -7.82
N LEU A 252 -19.44 -28.48 -9.09
CA LEU A 252 -18.41 -28.68 -10.11
C LEU A 252 -18.25 -30.11 -10.62
N ARG A 253 -18.08 -31.10 -9.75
CA ARG A 253 -17.88 -32.52 -10.07
C ARG A 253 -18.49 -33.40 -8.98
N GLU A 254 -18.98 -34.57 -9.36
CA GLU A 254 -19.74 -35.46 -8.46
C GLU A 254 -18.92 -35.97 -7.28
N ASP A 255 -17.62 -36.24 -7.48
CA ASP A 255 -16.76 -36.86 -6.49
C ASP A 255 -15.52 -36.00 -6.14
N PRO A 256 -14.90 -36.19 -4.96
CA PRO A 256 -13.74 -35.42 -4.54
C PRO A 256 -12.50 -35.54 -5.45
N ALA A 257 -12.29 -36.69 -6.10
CA ALA A 257 -11.16 -36.86 -7.02
C ALA A 257 -11.41 -36.11 -8.34
N GLY A 258 -12.66 -36.09 -8.80
CA GLY A 258 -13.11 -35.26 -9.92
C GLY A 258 -12.90 -33.78 -9.67
N ILE A 259 -13.32 -33.26 -8.50
CA ILE A 259 -13.07 -31.86 -8.11
C ILE A 259 -11.58 -31.55 -8.13
N ARG A 260 -10.78 -32.46 -7.55
CA ARG A 260 -9.32 -32.30 -7.47
C ARG A 260 -8.67 -32.19 -8.85
N ALA A 261 -8.99 -33.10 -9.77
CA ALA A 261 -8.47 -33.08 -11.13
C ALA A 261 -8.90 -31.81 -11.88
N PHE A 262 -10.21 -31.50 -11.82
CA PHE A 262 -10.78 -30.33 -12.47
C PHE A 262 -10.07 -29.04 -12.06
N MET A 263 -9.74 -28.89 -10.78
CA MET A 263 -9.09 -27.67 -10.34
C MET A 263 -7.56 -27.64 -10.56
N LEU A 264 -6.90 -28.79 -10.71
CA LEU A 264 -5.53 -28.84 -11.22
C LEU A 264 -5.45 -28.37 -12.67
N ASP A 265 -6.46 -28.69 -13.47
CA ASP A 265 -6.58 -28.20 -14.84
C ASP A 265 -6.77 -26.69 -14.86
N PHE A 266 -7.62 -26.15 -13.97
CA PHE A 266 -7.74 -24.70 -13.79
C PHE A 266 -6.41 -24.05 -13.38
N LEU A 267 -5.69 -24.63 -12.41
CA LEU A 267 -4.37 -24.11 -12.00
C LEU A 267 -3.37 -24.10 -13.17
N SER A 268 -3.39 -25.15 -14.00
CA SER A 268 -2.56 -25.26 -15.20
C SER A 268 -2.94 -24.20 -16.23
N HIS A 269 -4.23 -23.97 -16.44
CA HIS A 269 -4.74 -22.89 -17.27
C HIS A 269 -4.25 -21.52 -16.78
N VAL A 270 -4.40 -21.22 -15.49
CA VAL A 270 -3.95 -19.95 -14.90
C VAL A 270 -2.43 -19.75 -15.06
N ARG A 271 -1.63 -20.81 -14.95
CA ARG A 271 -0.17 -20.76 -15.19
C ARG A 271 0.19 -20.53 -16.65
N ALA A 272 -0.64 -20.97 -17.58
CA ALA A 272 -0.47 -20.75 -19.02
C ALA A 272 -0.91 -19.35 -19.48
N LEU A 273 -1.65 -18.60 -18.65
CA LEU A 273 -2.08 -17.26 -19.01
C LEU A 273 -0.90 -16.31 -19.24
N ILE A 274 -1.08 -15.42 -20.20
CA ILE A 274 -0.13 -14.35 -20.53
C ILE A 274 -0.69 -12.98 -20.17
N THR A 275 0.21 -12.07 -19.82
CA THR A 275 -0.11 -10.69 -19.51
C THR A 275 -0.62 -9.96 -20.77
N GLN A 276 -1.80 -9.34 -20.69
CA GLN A 276 -2.45 -8.72 -21.85
C GLN A 276 -2.08 -7.23 -22.06
N SER A 277 -1.57 -6.54 -21.04
CA SER A 277 -1.19 -5.11 -21.10
C SER A 277 0.08 -4.77 -20.35
N GLY A 278 0.57 -3.55 -20.62
CA GLY A 278 1.67 -2.95 -19.90
C GLY A 278 3.01 -3.47 -20.39
N PRO A 279 4.09 -3.18 -19.66
CA PRO A 279 5.46 -3.48 -20.09
C PRO A 279 5.74 -4.99 -20.23
N ASN A 280 4.93 -5.84 -19.59
CA ASN A 280 5.06 -7.30 -19.66
C ASN A 280 4.07 -7.96 -20.63
N LYS A 281 3.41 -7.19 -21.50
CA LYS A 281 2.47 -7.74 -22.49
C LYS A 281 3.11 -8.89 -23.27
N GLY A 282 2.40 -10.02 -23.38
CA GLY A 282 2.86 -11.23 -24.06
C GLY A 282 3.69 -12.19 -23.20
N LYS A 283 4.13 -11.77 -21.99
CA LYS A 283 4.89 -12.64 -21.07
C LYS A 283 3.95 -13.43 -20.15
N PRO A 284 4.37 -14.62 -19.64
CA PRO A 284 3.61 -15.37 -18.64
C PRO A 284 3.27 -14.54 -17.40
N LEU A 285 2.17 -14.89 -16.73
CA LEU A 285 1.83 -14.27 -15.45
C LEU A 285 2.92 -14.54 -14.39
N SER A 286 3.17 -13.55 -13.52
CA SER A 286 4.11 -13.75 -12.41
C SER A 286 3.57 -14.78 -11.40
N PRO A 287 4.44 -15.52 -10.67
CA PRO A 287 4.00 -16.47 -9.65
C PRO A 287 3.06 -15.86 -8.61
N GLN A 288 3.31 -14.60 -8.22
CA GLN A 288 2.46 -13.87 -7.29
C GLN A 288 1.07 -13.59 -7.87
N ARG A 289 0.98 -13.27 -9.16
CA ARG A 289 -0.31 -13.03 -9.83
C ARG A 289 -1.09 -14.34 -9.94
N VAL A 290 -0.45 -15.44 -10.33
CA VAL A 290 -1.04 -16.78 -10.33
C VAL A 290 -1.60 -17.13 -8.95
N ASN A 291 -0.79 -17.00 -7.90
CA ASN A 291 -1.20 -17.29 -6.53
C ASN A 291 -2.39 -16.42 -6.07
N THR A 292 -2.40 -15.14 -6.45
CA THR A 292 -3.53 -14.24 -6.16
C THR A 292 -4.82 -14.73 -6.81
N LEU A 293 -4.79 -15.10 -8.11
CA LEU A 293 -5.97 -15.55 -8.84
C LEU A 293 -6.58 -16.82 -8.20
N VAL A 294 -5.73 -17.81 -7.92
CA VAL A 294 -6.21 -19.09 -7.37
C VAL A 294 -6.61 -19.00 -5.90
N THR A 295 -5.99 -18.10 -5.11
CA THR A 295 -6.39 -17.86 -3.71
C THR A 295 -7.74 -17.16 -3.62
N CYS A 296 -8.03 -16.19 -4.50
CA CYS A 296 -9.33 -15.52 -4.55
C CYS A 296 -10.47 -16.51 -4.81
N LEU A 297 -10.27 -17.47 -5.72
CA LEU A 297 -11.25 -18.52 -6.00
C LEU A 297 -11.48 -19.46 -4.81
N GLU A 298 -10.40 -19.88 -4.14
CA GLU A 298 -10.51 -20.70 -2.94
C GLU A 298 -11.22 -19.97 -1.80
N THR A 299 -10.94 -18.68 -1.62
CA THR A 299 -11.65 -17.85 -0.62
C THR A 299 -13.15 -17.76 -0.94
N PHE A 300 -13.51 -17.63 -2.21
CA PHE A 300 -14.91 -17.64 -2.64
C PHE A 300 -15.59 -18.97 -2.32
N TYR A 301 -15.00 -20.12 -2.67
CA TYR A 301 -15.63 -21.41 -2.38
C TYR A 301 -15.63 -21.76 -0.88
N ALA A 302 -14.61 -21.35 -0.12
CA ALA A 302 -14.63 -21.45 1.34
C ALA A 302 -15.81 -20.68 1.93
N PHE A 303 -16.00 -19.43 1.52
CA PHE A 303 -17.15 -18.63 1.90
C PHE A 303 -18.48 -19.30 1.52
N MET A 304 -18.62 -19.77 0.28
CA MET A 304 -19.85 -20.42 -0.18
C MET A 304 -20.14 -21.72 0.57
N THR A 305 -19.10 -22.45 0.98
CA THR A 305 -19.24 -23.69 1.76
C THR A 305 -19.72 -23.40 3.19
N ASP A 306 -19.18 -22.35 3.81
CA ASP A 306 -19.57 -21.91 5.16
C ASP A 306 -21.01 -21.37 5.19
N HIS A 307 -21.46 -20.76 4.10
CA HIS A 307 -22.80 -20.16 3.99
C HIS A 307 -23.76 -20.96 3.10
N ARG A 308 -23.50 -22.25 2.86
CA ARG A 308 -24.21 -23.05 1.85
C ARG A 308 -25.74 -23.09 2.00
N GLU A 309 -26.24 -23.09 3.23
CA GLU A 309 -27.68 -23.10 3.52
C GLU A 309 -28.34 -21.78 3.12
N THR A 310 -27.76 -20.66 3.56
CA THR A 310 -28.22 -19.32 3.19
C THR A 310 -28.05 -19.08 1.69
N ALA A 311 -26.95 -19.54 1.10
CA ALA A 311 -26.70 -19.45 -0.34
C ALA A 311 -27.77 -20.18 -1.14
N ALA A 312 -28.10 -21.43 -0.78
CA ALA A 312 -29.14 -22.21 -1.45
C ALA A 312 -30.49 -21.48 -1.46
N GLN A 313 -30.85 -20.84 -0.34
CA GLN A 313 -32.11 -20.11 -0.22
C GLN A 313 -32.10 -18.76 -0.96
N VAL A 314 -31.06 -17.93 -0.78
CA VAL A 314 -31.02 -16.56 -1.31
C VAL A 314 -30.78 -16.53 -2.83
N LEU A 315 -30.03 -17.53 -3.33
CA LEU A 315 -29.68 -17.67 -4.74
C LEU A 315 -30.68 -18.54 -5.51
N ASP A 316 -31.64 -19.16 -4.83
CA ASP A 316 -32.61 -20.10 -5.41
C ASP A 316 -31.93 -21.25 -6.17
N GLU A 317 -30.92 -21.85 -5.54
CA GLU A 317 -30.10 -22.90 -6.14
C GLU A 317 -29.74 -23.97 -5.09
N PRO A 318 -30.55 -25.04 -4.94
CA PRO A 318 -30.34 -26.08 -3.94
C PRO A 318 -28.99 -26.79 -4.05
N GLY A 319 -28.34 -26.76 -5.22
CA GLY A 319 -27.02 -27.36 -5.43
C GLY A 319 -25.93 -26.84 -4.50
N TRP A 320 -26.06 -25.63 -3.92
CA TRP A 320 -25.12 -25.11 -2.92
C TRP A 320 -25.01 -26.00 -1.69
N LEU A 321 -26.08 -26.71 -1.29
CA LEU A 321 -26.07 -27.63 -0.16
C LEU A 321 -25.11 -28.81 -0.34
N ARG A 322 -24.70 -29.10 -1.59
CA ARG A 322 -23.77 -30.18 -1.93
C ARG A 322 -22.31 -29.82 -1.72
N LEU A 323 -22.00 -28.55 -1.40
CA LEU A 323 -20.62 -28.15 -1.10
C LEU A 323 -20.13 -28.84 0.19
N GLY A 324 -18.95 -29.45 0.09
CA GLY A 324 -18.29 -30.14 1.19
C GLY A 324 -16.89 -29.61 1.48
N PRO A 325 -16.14 -30.25 2.39
CA PRO A 325 -14.80 -29.79 2.80
C PRO A 325 -13.80 -29.62 1.64
N TYR A 326 -13.94 -30.40 0.57
CA TYR A 326 -13.09 -30.32 -0.61
C TYR A 326 -13.33 -29.06 -1.45
N HIS A 327 -14.50 -28.44 -1.35
CA HIS A 327 -14.79 -27.14 -1.95
C HIS A 327 -14.18 -26.00 -1.14
N ALA A 328 -14.14 -26.12 0.19
CA ALA A 328 -13.53 -25.11 1.06
C ALA A 328 -11.99 -25.07 0.97
N MET A 329 -11.36 -26.20 0.65
CA MET A 329 -9.91 -26.30 0.49
C MET A 329 -9.56 -26.86 -0.88
N LEU A 330 -9.59 -25.99 -1.88
CA LEU A 330 -9.37 -26.42 -3.26
C LEU A 330 -7.90 -26.83 -3.50
N TRP A 331 -6.91 -26.11 -2.94
CA TRP A 331 -5.47 -26.37 -3.16
C TRP A 331 -4.82 -26.96 -1.92
N ARG A 332 -3.99 -28.00 -2.10
CA ARG A 332 -3.19 -28.54 -0.99
C ARG A 332 -1.96 -27.68 -0.73
N HIS A 333 -1.35 -27.90 0.43
CA HIS A 333 -0.11 -27.23 0.80
C HIS A 333 0.98 -27.43 -0.29
N GLY A 334 1.58 -26.32 -0.74
CA GLY A 334 2.62 -26.31 -1.78
C GLY A 334 2.12 -26.19 -3.23
N GLU A 335 0.85 -26.45 -3.52
CA GLU A 335 0.35 -26.50 -4.89
C GLU A 335 0.18 -25.12 -5.55
N LYS A 336 -0.16 -24.10 -4.76
CA LYS A 336 -0.30 -22.70 -5.21
C LYS A 336 1.01 -22.07 -5.69
N GLY A 337 2.11 -22.83 -5.62
CA GLY A 337 3.48 -22.36 -5.76
C GLY A 337 3.98 -21.79 -4.44
N ARG A 338 5.25 -22.05 -4.10
CA ARG A 338 5.90 -21.29 -3.03
C ARG A 338 5.82 -19.81 -3.42
N ARG A 339 5.41 -18.94 -2.49
CA ARG A 339 5.78 -17.53 -2.60
C ARG A 339 7.29 -17.56 -2.77
N THR A 340 7.79 -17.30 -3.96
CA THR A 340 9.22 -17.13 -4.15
C THR A 340 9.56 -16.04 -3.15
N ARG A 341 10.28 -16.39 -2.09
CA ARG A 341 10.97 -15.40 -1.28
C ARG A 341 11.99 -14.89 -2.27
N VAL A 342 11.57 -13.91 -3.08
CA VAL A 342 12.49 -13.15 -3.90
C VAL A 342 13.47 -12.67 -2.84
N VAL A 343 14.69 -13.21 -2.86
CA VAL A 343 15.80 -12.58 -2.16
C VAL A 343 15.86 -11.23 -2.84
N ARG A 344 15.14 -10.26 -2.26
CA ARG A 344 14.98 -8.92 -2.80
C ARG A 344 16.32 -8.30 -2.53
N GLU A 345 17.24 -8.50 -3.48
CA GLU A 345 18.49 -7.74 -3.54
C GLU A 345 18.18 -6.25 -3.31
N ARG A 346 19.21 -5.48 -2.94
CA ARG A 346 19.25 -4.01 -2.67
C ARG A 346 18.46 -3.08 -3.64
N GLN A 347 17.79 -3.62 -4.66
CA GLN A 347 16.98 -2.99 -5.70
C GLN A 347 15.68 -2.33 -5.23
N GLU A 348 15.13 -2.69 -4.06
CA GLU A 348 13.89 -2.05 -3.55
C GLU A 348 14.16 -0.76 -2.76
N VAL A 349 15.39 -0.56 -2.28
CA VAL A 349 15.85 0.70 -1.70
C VAL A 349 16.31 1.63 -2.84
N ILE A 350 16.06 2.93 -2.71
CA ILE A 350 16.66 3.95 -3.57
C ILE A 350 17.95 4.35 -2.87
N ASP A 351 19.09 4.18 -3.53
CA ASP A 351 20.37 4.61 -2.96
C ASP A 351 20.42 6.13 -2.74
N ASP A 352 21.29 6.59 -1.84
CA ASP A 352 21.33 7.99 -1.41
C ASP A 352 21.62 8.96 -2.56
N THR A 353 22.43 8.55 -3.54
CA THR A 353 22.72 9.34 -4.75
C THR A 353 21.46 9.52 -5.59
N ALA A 354 20.78 8.43 -5.93
CA ALA A 354 19.54 8.47 -6.69
C ALA A 354 18.43 9.23 -5.93
N PHE A 355 18.31 9.04 -4.61
CA PHE A 355 17.33 9.74 -3.79
C PHE A 355 17.60 11.25 -3.79
N SER A 356 18.86 11.66 -3.63
CA SER A 356 19.27 13.07 -3.65
C SER A 356 18.99 13.71 -5.01
N GLN A 357 19.26 13.01 -6.11
CA GLN A 357 18.92 13.48 -7.47
C GLN A 357 17.42 13.66 -7.68
N ILE A 358 16.61 12.73 -7.18
CA ILE A 358 15.14 12.82 -7.27
C ILE A 358 14.66 14.06 -6.50
N MET A 359 15.13 14.22 -5.26
CA MET A 359 14.66 15.31 -4.40
C MET A 359 15.17 16.68 -4.84
N SER A 360 16.39 16.79 -5.38
CA SER A 360 16.91 18.05 -5.91
C SER A 360 16.13 18.53 -7.14
N ASN A 361 15.54 17.60 -7.91
CA ASN A 361 14.76 17.89 -9.11
C ASN A 361 13.24 17.83 -8.90
N VAL A 362 12.75 17.64 -7.67
CA VAL A 362 11.31 17.48 -7.39
C VAL A 362 10.49 18.70 -7.82
N HIS A 363 11.09 19.89 -7.79
CA HIS A 363 10.48 21.16 -8.20
C HIS A 363 9.97 21.14 -9.65
N LEU A 364 10.65 20.41 -10.56
CA LEU A 364 10.25 20.28 -11.96
C LEU A 364 8.85 19.65 -12.14
N LEU A 365 8.35 18.92 -11.12
CA LEU A 365 6.98 18.41 -11.15
C LEU A 365 5.95 19.53 -11.08
N GLY A 366 6.22 20.57 -10.29
CA GLY A 366 5.31 21.70 -10.06
C GLY A 366 5.48 22.85 -11.03
N GLU A 367 6.69 23.05 -11.57
CA GLU A 367 6.97 24.19 -12.46
C GLU A 367 6.09 24.21 -13.72
N PRO A 368 5.78 25.41 -14.27
CA PRO A 368 5.01 25.55 -15.49
C PRO A 368 5.62 24.80 -16.68
N ILE A 369 4.77 24.22 -17.53
CA ILE A 369 5.22 23.49 -18.74
C ILE A 369 6.06 24.39 -19.66
N GLU A 370 5.72 25.68 -19.74
CA GLU A 370 6.43 26.69 -20.53
C GLU A 370 7.88 26.91 -20.07
N GLY A 371 8.12 26.84 -18.75
CA GLY A 371 9.45 26.89 -18.15
C GLY A 371 10.19 25.55 -18.21
N GLY A 372 9.63 24.57 -18.91
CA GLY A 372 10.15 23.22 -18.93
C GLY A 372 9.81 22.44 -17.67
N GLY A 373 8.74 22.72 -16.92
CA GLY A 373 8.25 21.85 -15.85
C GLY A 373 7.21 20.82 -16.32
N LEU A 374 6.51 20.19 -15.37
CA LEU A 374 5.40 19.26 -15.63
C LEU A 374 4.03 19.81 -15.21
N GLY A 375 3.99 20.98 -14.57
CA GLY A 375 2.78 21.76 -14.29
C GLY A 375 1.80 21.12 -13.30
N ASP A 376 2.28 20.29 -12.36
CA ASP A 376 1.43 19.60 -11.39
C ASP A 376 1.99 19.70 -9.96
N GLU A 377 1.78 20.86 -9.35
CA GLU A 377 2.25 21.16 -7.98
C GLU A 377 1.68 20.21 -6.91
N GLN A 378 0.48 19.67 -7.12
CA GLN A 378 -0.07 18.66 -6.21
C GLN A 378 0.77 17.39 -6.23
N ILE A 379 1.23 16.93 -7.40
CA ILE A 379 2.07 15.74 -7.52
C ILE A 379 3.44 15.97 -6.89
N MET A 380 4.01 17.17 -7.07
CA MET A 380 5.24 17.58 -6.39
C MET A 380 5.11 17.41 -4.87
N ARG A 381 4.10 18.02 -4.26
CA ARG A 381 3.87 17.96 -2.81
C ARG A 381 3.51 16.54 -2.34
N ILE A 382 2.74 15.77 -3.11
CA ILE A 382 2.48 14.33 -2.83
C ILE A 382 3.79 13.55 -2.76
N LEU A 383 4.70 13.74 -3.73
CA LEU A 383 5.97 13.01 -3.78
C LEU A 383 6.88 13.40 -2.60
N MET A 384 6.96 14.68 -2.27
CA MET A 384 7.70 15.16 -1.09
C MET A 384 7.20 14.49 0.19
N LEU A 385 5.88 14.45 0.42
CA LEU A 385 5.29 13.80 1.58
C LEU A 385 5.54 12.29 1.59
N VAL A 386 5.41 11.60 0.46
CA VAL A 386 5.70 10.15 0.35
C VAL A 386 7.17 9.88 0.70
N ALA A 387 8.10 10.65 0.17
CA ALA A 387 9.53 10.49 0.39
C ALA A 387 9.92 10.74 1.86
N ARG A 388 9.40 11.80 2.48
CA ARG A 388 9.73 12.17 3.87
C ARG A 388 9.08 11.23 4.90
N THR A 389 7.82 10.83 4.66
CA THR A 389 7.03 10.06 5.65
C THR A 389 7.11 8.55 5.45
N GLY A 390 7.47 8.05 4.26
CA GLY A 390 7.39 6.64 3.90
C GLY A 390 5.95 6.08 3.88
N ARG A 391 4.92 6.94 3.90
CA ARG A 391 3.52 6.53 3.75
C ARG A 391 3.23 6.03 2.34
N ARG A 392 2.22 5.17 2.20
CA ARG A 392 1.79 4.73 0.87
C ARG A 392 1.16 5.92 0.15
N ILE A 393 1.37 6.02 -1.16
CA ILE A 393 0.80 7.06 -2.00
C ILE A 393 -0.72 7.20 -1.86
N SER A 394 -1.43 6.07 -1.67
CA SER A 394 -2.88 6.07 -1.43
C SER A 394 -3.27 6.75 -0.12
N GLU A 395 -2.43 6.63 0.91
CA GLU A 395 -2.65 7.22 2.23
C GLU A 395 -2.40 8.73 2.18
N ILE A 396 -1.36 9.17 1.44
CA ILE A 396 -1.03 10.59 1.25
C ILE A 396 -2.06 11.32 0.38
N ARG A 397 -2.42 10.78 -0.79
CA ARG A 397 -3.36 11.45 -1.70
C ARG A 397 -4.79 11.56 -1.13
N MET A 398 -5.10 10.80 -0.09
CA MET A 398 -6.40 10.76 0.58
C MET A 398 -6.34 11.39 1.98
N LEU A 399 -5.27 12.11 2.32
CA LEU A 399 -5.23 12.91 3.55
C LEU A 399 -6.45 13.82 3.62
N ASP A 400 -7.05 13.91 4.81
CA ASP A 400 -8.11 14.87 5.09
C ASP A 400 -7.62 16.29 4.85
N ARG A 401 -8.55 17.22 4.65
CA ARG A 401 -8.24 18.65 4.46
C ARG A 401 -7.42 19.25 5.60
N GLU A 402 -7.68 18.79 6.83
CA GLU A 402 -7.02 19.19 8.08
C GLU A 402 -6.38 17.97 8.74
N PRO A 403 -5.23 17.47 8.23
CA PRO A 403 -4.68 16.21 8.70
C PRO A 403 -3.73 16.40 9.90
N LEU A 404 -3.46 17.63 10.32
CA LEU A 404 -2.51 17.96 11.38
C LEU A 404 -3.22 18.03 12.74
N LEU A 405 -2.64 17.39 13.74
CA LEU A 405 -3.07 17.39 15.13
C LEU A 405 -1.97 18.02 16.00
N PRO A 406 -2.34 18.75 17.06
CA PRO A 406 -1.37 19.34 17.97
C PRO A 406 -0.55 18.26 18.68
N LEU A 407 0.70 18.58 18.97
CA LEU A 407 1.57 17.77 19.81
C LEU A 407 1.39 18.25 21.24
N ASP A 408 0.73 17.45 22.09
CA ASP A 408 0.71 17.71 23.54
C ASP A 408 2.16 17.79 23.99
N ARG A 409 2.58 18.97 24.48
CA ARG A 409 3.96 19.18 24.96
C ARG A 409 4.24 18.13 26.04
N LEU A 410 4.99 17.09 25.69
CA LEU A 410 5.67 16.26 26.69
C LEU A 410 6.54 17.25 27.48
N GLY A 411 6.23 17.40 28.76
CA GLY A 411 6.74 18.47 29.59
C GLY A 411 8.26 18.64 29.48
N GLY A 412 8.69 19.88 29.25
CA GLY A 412 10.05 20.34 29.55
C GLY A 412 11.16 19.88 28.60
N SER A 413 11.13 20.29 27.33
CA SER A 413 12.39 20.52 26.62
C SER A 413 12.38 21.87 25.90
N THR A 414 13.48 22.58 26.06
CA THR A 414 13.74 23.95 25.64
C THR A 414 14.11 24.01 24.16
N GLY A 415 13.34 24.79 23.39
CA GLY A 415 13.69 25.28 22.03
C GLY A 415 13.62 24.22 20.92
N PRO A 416 13.16 24.58 19.71
CA PRO A 416 13.25 23.68 18.58
C PRO A 416 14.72 23.55 18.15
N ALA A 417 15.33 22.41 18.45
CA ALA A 417 16.47 21.94 17.66
C ALA A 417 16.02 21.76 16.20
N ASP A 418 16.90 22.02 15.25
CA ASP A 418 16.63 21.82 13.83
C ASP A 418 16.22 20.35 13.60
N GLY A 419 15.02 20.13 13.05
CA GLY A 419 14.44 18.78 12.89
C GLY A 419 13.57 18.25 14.05
N ALA A 420 13.21 19.06 15.05
CA ALA A 420 12.26 18.65 16.09
C ALA A 420 10.83 18.41 15.55
N PHE A 421 10.14 17.40 16.05
CA PHE A 421 8.73 17.15 15.74
C PHE A 421 7.84 18.25 16.33
N VAL A 422 6.96 18.82 15.51
CA VAL A 422 6.10 19.94 15.90
C VAL A 422 4.61 19.60 15.88
N ALA A 423 4.22 18.52 15.18
CA ALA A 423 2.83 18.09 15.06
C ALA A 423 2.70 16.58 14.90
N LYS A 424 1.47 16.08 14.99
CA LYS A 424 1.08 14.73 14.58
C LYS A 424 0.32 14.82 13.26
N LEU A 425 0.72 14.05 12.24
CA LEU A 425 -0.03 13.88 11.00
C LEU A 425 -0.94 12.67 11.10
N ARG A 426 -2.26 12.87 11.02
CA ARG A 426 -3.25 11.82 10.80
C ARG A 426 -3.25 11.42 9.33
N TYR A 427 -3.00 10.14 9.05
CA TYR A 427 -2.96 9.57 7.70
C TYR A 427 -3.98 8.45 7.55
N GLN A 428 -4.40 8.16 6.31
CA GLN A 428 -5.45 7.17 6.09
C GLN A 428 -4.92 5.74 6.19
N GLN A 429 -5.03 5.10 7.34
CA GLN A 429 -4.68 3.68 7.49
C GLN A 429 -5.67 2.81 6.69
N THR A 430 -5.15 2.14 5.66
CA THR A 430 -6.00 1.36 4.72
C THR A 430 -5.87 -0.15 4.86
N LYS A 431 -4.97 -0.64 5.72
CA LYS A 431 -4.59 -2.07 5.77
C LYS A 431 -4.71 -2.72 7.14
N ILE A 432 -4.71 -1.95 8.21
CA ILE A 432 -4.79 -2.47 9.57
C ILE A 432 -5.93 -1.78 10.29
N GLU A 433 -6.95 -2.54 10.63
CA GLU A 433 -8.03 -2.06 11.46
C GLU A 433 -7.50 -1.80 12.88
N GLN A 434 -7.89 -0.67 13.49
CA GLN A 434 -7.51 -0.26 14.86
C GLN A 434 -6.02 0.10 15.10
N ALA A 435 -5.17 0.13 14.07
CA ALA A 435 -3.81 0.65 14.23
C ALA A 435 -3.81 2.18 14.41
N PRO A 436 -2.88 2.75 15.20
CA PRO A 436 -2.69 4.20 15.25
C PRO A 436 -2.48 4.77 13.85
N ASP A 437 -3.29 5.76 13.51
CA ASP A 437 -3.33 6.42 12.21
C ASP A 437 -2.58 7.76 12.24
N THR A 438 -1.73 7.97 13.24
CA THR A 438 -0.95 9.20 13.41
C THR A 438 0.55 8.95 13.40
N VAL A 439 1.32 9.89 12.85
CA VAL A 439 2.79 9.90 12.87
C VAL A 439 3.31 11.27 13.28
N LEU A 440 4.43 11.34 14.00
CA LEU A 440 5.08 12.61 14.33
C LEU A 440 5.71 13.22 13.06
N VAL A 441 5.55 14.54 12.90
CA VAL A 441 6.06 15.28 11.74
C VAL A 441 6.75 16.57 12.16
N ASP A 442 7.78 16.94 11.39
CA ASP A 442 8.56 18.16 11.57
C ASP A 442 7.88 19.39 10.93
N ALA A 443 8.51 20.55 11.09
CA ALA A 443 8.01 21.82 10.57
C ALA A 443 7.96 21.87 9.03
N GLU A 444 8.82 21.14 8.33
CA GLU A 444 8.84 21.10 6.87
C GLU A 444 7.59 20.40 6.33
N ILE A 445 7.22 19.26 6.90
CA ILE A 445 5.99 18.56 6.53
C ILE A 445 4.75 19.42 6.80
N VAL A 446 4.72 20.13 7.94
CA VAL A 446 3.64 21.08 8.25
C VAL A 446 3.57 22.18 7.19
N ALA A 447 4.71 22.76 6.81
CA ALA A 447 4.77 23.79 5.78
C ALA A 447 4.28 23.28 4.40
N ILE A 448 4.64 22.05 4.01
CA ILE A 448 4.14 21.42 2.76
C ILE A 448 2.62 21.29 2.78
N ILE A 449 2.07 20.86 3.92
CA ILE A 449 0.62 20.73 4.08
C ILE A 449 -0.04 22.10 3.98
N ASP A 450 0.39 23.09 4.75
CA ASP A 450 -0.21 24.43 4.72
C ASP A 450 -0.07 25.14 3.37
N GLU A 451 1.04 24.93 2.66
CA GLU A 451 1.22 25.41 1.29
C GLU A 451 0.24 24.72 0.33
N GLN A 452 0.05 23.40 0.44
CA GLN A 452 -0.95 22.70 -0.37
C GLN A 452 -2.38 23.18 -0.08
N ARG A 453 -2.71 23.46 1.19
CA ARG A 453 -4.00 24.01 1.61
C ARG A 453 -4.26 25.36 0.92
N ARG A 454 -3.31 26.30 1.05
CA ARG A 454 -3.38 27.62 0.40
C ARG A 454 -3.48 27.52 -1.11
N TRP A 455 -2.66 26.66 -1.72
CA TRP A 455 -2.68 26.43 -3.17
C TRP A 455 -4.06 25.94 -3.63
N ALA A 456 -4.65 24.97 -2.93
CA ALA A 456 -5.95 24.41 -3.29
C ALA A 456 -7.06 25.47 -3.20
N ASP A 457 -7.09 26.26 -2.13
CA ASP A 457 -8.09 27.33 -1.97
C ASP A 457 -7.96 28.40 -3.07
N GLN A 458 -6.74 28.76 -3.46
CA GLN A 458 -6.49 29.77 -4.50
C GLN A 458 -6.81 29.26 -5.91
N HIS A 459 -6.37 28.05 -6.26
CA HIS A 459 -6.41 27.56 -7.65
C HIS A 459 -7.63 26.68 -7.95
N LEU A 460 -8.17 26.00 -6.94
CA LEU A 460 -9.31 25.10 -7.07
C LEU A 460 -10.57 25.65 -6.39
N GLY A 461 -10.42 26.48 -5.35
CA GLY A 461 -11.53 27.11 -4.63
C GLY A 461 -12.60 27.74 -5.52
N PRO A 462 -12.23 28.56 -6.54
CA PRO A 462 -13.20 29.15 -7.48
C PRO A 462 -13.99 28.13 -8.31
N ARG A 463 -13.64 26.84 -8.27
CA ARG A 463 -14.29 25.77 -9.03
C ARG A 463 -15.29 24.97 -8.20
N TRP A 464 -15.30 25.13 -6.88
CA TRP A 464 -16.18 24.40 -5.97
C TRP A 464 -17.56 25.07 -5.88
N ALA A 465 -18.56 24.30 -5.43
CA ALA A 465 -19.84 24.87 -5.06
C ALA A 465 -19.69 25.76 -3.81
N GLN A 466 -20.57 26.74 -3.68
CA GLN A 466 -20.57 27.69 -2.58
C GLN A 466 -20.75 26.97 -1.24
N GLY A 467 -19.95 27.34 -0.24
CA GLY A 467 -20.00 26.75 1.11
C GLY A 467 -19.41 25.33 1.21
N VAL A 468 -18.92 24.76 0.12
CA VAL A 468 -18.23 23.46 0.16
C VAL A 468 -16.88 23.59 0.84
N THR A 469 -16.67 22.77 1.87
CA THR A 469 -15.34 22.51 2.42
C THR A 469 -14.78 21.24 1.79
N PRO A 470 -13.58 21.27 1.18
CA PRO A 470 -13.03 20.08 0.56
C PRO A 470 -12.82 18.95 1.56
N LYS A 471 -13.10 17.72 1.14
CA LYS A 471 -12.88 16.52 1.97
C LYS A 471 -11.39 16.21 2.11
N TYR A 472 -10.63 16.38 1.03
CA TYR A 472 -9.24 15.95 0.94
C TYR A 472 -8.28 17.13 0.78
N LEU A 473 -7.04 16.97 1.26
CA LEU A 473 -5.94 17.90 1.03
C LEU A 473 -5.51 17.93 -0.46
N PHE A 474 -5.54 16.77 -1.11
CA PHE A 474 -5.20 16.61 -2.53
C PHE A 474 -6.45 16.25 -3.33
N LEU A 475 -6.84 17.11 -4.26
CA LEU A 475 -8.17 17.08 -4.90
C LEU A 475 -8.08 16.76 -6.38
N GLY A 476 -9.05 15.98 -6.87
CA GLY A 476 -9.31 15.89 -8.30
C GLY A 476 -9.75 17.26 -8.83
N HIS A 477 -9.14 17.73 -9.93
CA HIS A 477 -9.45 19.05 -10.50
C HIS A 477 -10.59 19.03 -11.54
N ASN A 478 -10.98 17.83 -12.01
CA ASN A 478 -12.03 17.65 -13.01
C ASN A 478 -13.30 17.09 -12.37
N MET A 479 -14.46 17.66 -12.72
CA MET A 479 -15.78 17.10 -12.37
C MET A 479 -15.94 16.82 -10.86
N ASN A 480 -15.46 17.76 -10.05
CA ASN A 480 -15.33 17.65 -8.59
C ASN A 480 -15.74 18.96 -7.91
N ARG A 481 -16.91 19.49 -8.29
CA ARG A 481 -17.49 20.72 -7.74
C ARG A 481 -17.80 20.58 -6.24
N ASN A 482 -18.14 19.38 -5.80
CA ASN A 482 -18.38 19.06 -4.39
C ASN A 482 -17.07 18.85 -3.59
N ALA A 483 -15.90 18.96 -4.24
CA ALA A 483 -14.58 18.84 -3.62
C ALA A 483 -14.39 17.58 -2.73
N ASP A 484 -15.05 16.49 -3.13
CA ASP A 484 -15.17 15.24 -2.38
C ASP A 484 -14.42 14.08 -3.03
N LYS A 485 -13.74 14.31 -4.17
CA LYS A 485 -12.91 13.31 -4.87
C LYS A 485 -11.42 13.55 -4.63
N PRO A 486 -10.67 12.52 -4.20
CA PRO A 486 -9.23 12.66 -3.99
C PRO A 486 -8.48 12.73 -5.32
N PHE A 487 -7.24 13.21 -5.27
CA PHE A 487 -6.39 13.33 -6.46
C PHE A 487 -6.23 11.97 -7.19
N PRO A 488 -6.47 11.90 -8.52
CA PRO A 488 -6.54 10.62 -9.24
C PRO A 488 -5.20 9.90 -9.32
N PRO A 489 -5.15 8.57 -9.09
CA PRO A 489 -3.88 7.84 -9.01
C PRO A 489 -3.26 7.62 -10.40
N SER A 490 -4.08 7.57 -11.45
CA SER A 490 -3.65 7.47 -12.84
C SER A 490 -2.80 8.65 -13.27
N ARG A 491 -3.16 9.88 -12.86
CA ARG A 491 -2.39 11.09 -13.16
C ARG A 491 -1.04 11.06 -12.45
N ILE A 492 -1.01 10.64 -11.18
CA ILE A 492 0.26 10.49 -10.45
C ILE A 492 1.19 9.52 -11.17
N ASN A 493 0.71 8.32 -11.51
CA ASN A 493 1.53 7.32 -12.20
C ASN A 493 2.01 7.82 -13.58
N GLN A 494 1.15 8.52 -14.33
CA GLN A 494 1.52 9.04 -15.64
C GLN A 494 2.62 10.11 -15.52
N THR A 495 2.46 11.08 -14.63
CA THR A 495 3.42 12.16 -14.43
C THR A 495 4.72 11.64 -13.85
N LEU A 496 4.69 10.74 -12.86
CA LEU A 496 5.91 10.12 -12.30
C LEU A 496 6.65 9.28 -13.33
N ALA A 497 5.95 8.60 -14.24
CA ALA A 497 6.61 7.90 -15.35
C ALA A 497 7.31 8.86 -16.32
N VAL A 498 6.73 10.03 -16.60
CA VAL A 498 7.37 11.08 -17.42
C VAL A 498 8.58 11.65 -16.69
N PHE A 499 8.43 11.97 -15.41
CA PHE A 499 9.50 12.50 -14.57
C PHE A 499 10.70 11.54 -14.47
N ALA A 500 10.45 10.24 -14.26
CA ALA A 500 11.48 9.20 -14.24
C ALA A 500 12.28 9.15 -15.54
N ARG A 501 11.60 9.18 -16.69
CA ARG A 501 12.27 9.19 -18.00
C ARG A 501 13.08 10.45 -18.24
N ARG A 502 12.62 11.59 -17.74
CA ARG A 502 13.28 12.88 -17.94
C ARG A 502 14.59 13.00 -17.18
N LEU A 503 14.62 12.51 -15.94
CA LEU A 503 15.82 12.59 -15.11
C LEU A 503 16.86 11.51 -15.42
N ASP A 504 16.47 10.44 -16.13
CA ASP A 504 17.30 9.25 -16.41
C ASP A 504 18.06 8.74 -15.17
N VAL A 505 17.43 8.83 -13.98
CA VAL A 505 18.07 8.39 -12.73
C VAL A 505 18.29 6.89 -12.78
N ARG A 506 19.55 6.49 -12.67
CA ARG A 506 19.98 5.10 -12.66
C ARG A 506 20.43 4.71 -11.25
N ASP A 507 20.05 3.51 -10.82
CA ASP A 507 20.59 2.93 -9.60
C ASP A 507 22.07 2.55 -9.78
N SER A 508 22.73 2.15 -8.69
CA SER A 508 24.12 1.67 -8.69
C SER A 508 24.38 0.45 -9.59
N ALA A 509 23.32 -0.23 -10.07
CA ALA A 509 23.40 -1.31 -11.05
C ALA A 509 23.11 -0.84 -12.49
N GLY A 510 23.05 0.48 -12.74
CA GLY A 510 22.85 1.09 -14.05
C GLY A 510 21.40 1.07 -14.57
N ARG A 511 20.43 0.65 -13.75
CA ARG A 511 19.02 0.50 -14.17
C ARG A 511 18.22 1.73 -13.82
N LEU A 512 17.32 2.11 -14.73
CA LEU A 512 16.37 3.20 -14.51
C LEU A 512 15.51 2.98 -13.26
N VAL A 513 15.50 3.97 -12.37
CA VAL A 513 14.68 3.96 -11.16
C VAL A 513 13.22 4.19 -11.54
N ASP A 514 12.40 3.16 -11.41
CA ASP A 514 10.95 3.26 -11.66
C ASP A 514 10.24 3.97 -10.50
N PHE A 515 9.89 5.25 -10.69
CA PHE A 515 9.18 6.06 -9.69
C PHE A 515 7.73 5.62 -9.45
N ASN A 516 7.15 4.78 -10.31
CA ASN A 516 5.82 4.21 -10.07
C ASN A 516 5.83 3.12 -9.00
N ARG A 517 7.00 2.57 -8.69
CA ARG A 517 7.19 1.73 -7.51
C ARG A 517 7.32 2.63 -6.29
N THR A 518 6.25 3.34 -5.96
CA THR A 518 6.24 4.28 -4.82
C THR A 518 6.52 3.60 -3.48
N HIS A 519 6.39 2.26 -3.40
CA HIS A 519 6.85 1.49 -2.25
C HIS A 519 8.37 1.59 -2.03
N ARG A 520 9.18 1.88 -3.05
CA ARG A 520 10.63 2.08 -2.89
C ARG A 520 10.97 3.23 -1.97
N PHE A 521 10.21 4.33 -1.99
CA PHE A 521 10.36 5.43 -1.02
C PHE A 521 10.09 4.96 0.41
N ARG A 522 9.08 4.10 0.59
CA ARG A 522 8.78 3.47 1.88
C ARG A 522 9.91 2.53 2.33
N HIS A 523 10.44 1.69 1.44
CA HIS A 523 11.61 0.84 1.74
C HIS A 523 12.80 1.71 2.16
N THR A 524 13.11 2.74 1.39
CA THR A 524 14.20 3.68 1.68
C THR A 524 14.04 4.35 3.05
N LYS A 525 12.83 4.83 3.38
CA LYS A 525 12.57 5.42 4.70
C LYS A 525 12.69 4.39 5.83
N ALA A 526 12.20 3.16 5.64
CA ALA A 526 12.29 2.11 6.66
C ALA A 526 13.75 1.70 6.93
N THR A 527 14.54 1.49 5.87
CA THR A 527 15.96 1.19 5.96
C THR A 527 16.73 2.35 6.59
N SER A 528 16.44 3.60 6.22
CA SER A 528 17.06 4.79 6.84
C SER A 528 16.80 4.87 8.35
N LEU A 529 15.56 4.60 8.80
CA LEU A 529 15.24 4.58 10.23
C LEU A 529 16.00 3.46 10.97
N LEU A 530 16.10 2.26 10.39
CA LEU A 530 16.84 1.16 10.99
C LEU A 530 18.35 1.47 11.05
N ASN A 531 18.92 2.01 9.98
CA ASN A 531 20.33 2.43 9.94
C ASN A 531 20.64 3.54 10.95
N ALA A 532 19.66 4.38 11.29
CA ALA A 532 19.75 5.38 12.34
C ALA A 532 19.59 4.80 13.77
N GLY A 533 19.49 3.46 13.92
CA GLY A 533 19.39 2.78 15.20
C GLY A 533 17.97 2.76 15.81
N VAL A 534 16.93 3.13 15.05
CA VAL A 534 15.55 3.08 15.55
C VAL A 534 15.13 1.62 15.76
N PRO A 535 14.62 1.24 16.95
CA PRO A 535 14.25 -0.15 17.22
C PRO A 535 13.22 -0.72 16.22
N LEU A 536 13.37 -1.98 15.85
CA LEU A 536 12.52 -2.66 14.85
C LEU A 536 11.02 -2.50 15.14
N HIS A 537 10.59 -2.65 16.39
CA HIS A 537 9.19 -2.52 16.77
C HIS A 537 8.65 -1.08 16.62
N VAL A 538 9.52 -0.07 16.77
CA VAL A 538 9.19 1.34 16.53
C VAL A 538 9.05 1.59 15.02
N VAL A 539 9.97 1.07 14.20
CA VAL A 539 9.85 1.14 12.73
C VAL A 539 8.61 0.40 12.24
N GLN A 540 8.30 -0.77 12.81
CA GLN A 540 7.09 -1.53 12.52
C GLN A 540 5.84 -0.69 12.78
N ARG A 541 5.76 -0.06 13.96
CA ARG A 541 4.64 0.82 14.34
C ARG A 541 4.58 2.06 13.45
N TYR A 542 5.71 2.72 13.22
CA TYR A 542 5.80 3.88 12.34
C TYR A 542 5.30 3.52 10.94
N MET A 543 5.72 2.38 10.38
CA MET A 543 5.28 1.93 9.06
C MET A 543 3.84 1.42 9.05
N GLY A 544 3.28 0.99 10.18
CA GLY A 544 1.97 0.35 10.22
C GLY A 544 2.03 -1.01 9.52
N HIS A 545 2.94 -1.88 9.98
CA HIS A 545 3.02 -3.29 9.56
C HIS A 545 2.34 -4.20 10.59
N VAL A 546 1.48 -5.11 10.11
CA VAL A 546 0.75 -6.08 10.96
C VAL A 546 1.71 -7.09 11.59
N SER A 547 2.75 -7.49 10.85
CA SER A 547 3.67 -8.54 11.27
C SER A 547 5.11 -8.01 11.32
N PRO A 548 5.91 -8.41 12.33
CA PRO A 548 7.35 -8.15 12.37
C PRO A 548 8.06 -8.65 11.11
N THR A 549 7.60 -9.74 10.50
CA THR A 549 8.18 -10.31 9.28
C THR A 549 8.20 -9.31 8.12
N MET A 550 7.17 -8.47 7.98
CA MET A 550 7.16 -7.41 6.97
C MET A 550 8.23 -6.34 7.24
N THR A 551 8.54 -6.07 8.50
CA THR A 551 9.58 -5.09 8.87
C THR A 551 10.98 -5.69 8.75
N MET A 552 11.11 -7.00 8.99
CA MET A 552 12.36 -7.72 8.77
C MET A 552 12.79 -7.72 7.29
N GLU A 553 11.86 -7.57 6.33
CA GLU A 553 12.21 -7.36 4.92
C GLU A 553 13.11 -6.13 4.70
N TYR A 554 13.07 -5.11 5.57
CA TYR A 554 13.95 -3.94 5.49
C TYR A 554 15.29 -4.15 6.21
N ALA A 555 15.32 -5.06 7.18
CA ALA A 555 16.46 -5.31 8.05
C ALA A 555 17.58 -6.13 7.38
N GLU A 556 17.28 -6.85 6.29
CA GLU A 556 18.28 -7.61 5.52
C GLU A 556 19.40 -6.70 4.92
N THR A 557 19.22 -5.37 4.91
CA THR A 557 20.24 -4.40 4.44
C THR A 557 21.23 -3.99 5.55
N LEU A 558 21.07 -4.46 6.79
CA LEU A 558 21.85 -4.05 7.97
C LEU A 558 23.07 -4.93 8.29
N ALA A 559 23.48 -5.83 7.40
CA ALA A 559 24.54 -6.81 7.71
C ALA A 559 25.83 -6.15 8.25
N GLU A 560 26.29 -5.04 7.67
CA GLU A 560 27.48 -4.31 8.15
C GLU A 560 27.27 -3.63 9.51
N THR A 561 26.08 -3.07 9.78
CA THR A 561 25.82 -2.37 11.05
C THR A 561 25.60 -3.34 12.20
N HIS A 562 24.91 -4.45 11.94
CA HIS A 562 24.71 -5.51 12.94
C HIS A 562 26.00 -6.26 13.20
N GLU A 563 26.84 -6.53 12.21
CA GLU A 563 28.16 -7.15 12.45
C GLU A 563 29.03 -6.25 13.33
N ARG A 564 28.99 -4.92 13.11
CA ARG A 564 29.73 -3.95 13.91
C ARG A 564 29.17 -3.77 15.34
N GLU A 565 27.85 -3.76 15.51
CA GLU A 565 27.21 -3.79 16.84
C GLU A 565 27.43 -5.14 17.53
N PHE A 566 27.38 -6.26 16.80
CA PHE A 566 27.59 -7.61 17.34
C PHE A 566 29.03 -7.83 17.81
N LEU A 567 30.01 -7.32 17.06
CA LEU A 567 31.42 -7.30 17.49
C LEU A 567 31.62 -6.42 18.74
N ARG A 568 30.82 -5.37 18.92
CA ARG A 568 30.88 -4.48 20.09
C ARG A 568 30.42 -5.17 21.38
N TYR A 569 29.47 -6.10 21.31
CA TYR A 569 28.95 -6.85 22.46
C TYR A 569 29.65 -8.19 22.70
N ARG A 570 30.78 -8.47 22.03
CA ARG A 570 31.56 -9.68 22.28
C ARG A 570 32.28 -9.55 23.63
N LYS A 571 31.72 -10.20 24.65
CA LYS A 571 32.25 -10.17 26.02
C LYS A 571 33.34 -11.24 26.21
N VAL A 572 34.38 -10.87 26.97
CA VAL A 572 35.56 -11.68 27.32
C VAL A 572 35.54 -11.95 28.83
N THR A 573 35.94 -13.15 29.23
CA THR A 573 36.04 -13.57 30.64
C THR A 573 37.25 -12.92 31.35
N ALA A 574 37.31 -13.04 32.69
CA ALA A 574 38.41 -12.53 33.51
C ALA A 574 39.82 -13.03 33.15
N ASP A 575 39.91 -14.17 32.46
CA ASP A 575 41.16 -14.79 32.01
C ASP A 575 41.47 -14.52 30.53
N GLY A 576 40.71 -13.66 29.85
CA GLY A 576 40.97 -13.28 28.46
C GLY A 576 40.45 -14.27 27.42
N ARG A 577 39.51 -15.15 27.78
CA ARG A 577 38.90 -16.10 26.83
C ARG A 577 37.56 -15.58 26.31
N ASP A 578 37.22 -16.02 25.10
CA ASP A 578 35.88 -15.82 24.56
C ASP A 578 34.84 -16.48 25.48
N LEU A 579 33.79 -15.75 25.82
CA LEU A 579 32.67 -16.30 26.57
C LEU A 579 31.88 -17.25 25.64
N PRO A 580 31.69 -18.53 25.99
CA PRO A 580 30.84 -19.42 25.21
C PRO A 580 29.38 -18.98 25.35
N VAL A 581 28.75 -18.56 24.25
CA VAL A 581 27.38 -18.00 24.24
C VAL A 581 26.41 -19.00 23.60
N ASP A 582 25.34 -19.39 24.32
CA ASP A 582 24.15 -20.02 23.75
C ASP A 582 23.21 -18.93 23.18
N THR A 583 22.51 -19.22 22.10
CA THR A 583 21.55 -18.33 21.42
C THR A 583 20.43 -17.81 22.34
N ARG A 584 20.13 -18.49 23.45
CA ARG A 584 19.18 -18.02 24.48
C ARG A 584 19.79 -17.02 25.47
N ASP A 585 21.07 -17.16 25.81
CA ASP A 585 21.77 -16.28 26.75
C ASP A 585 22.09 -14.90 26.13
N LEU A 586 22.06 -14.82 24.79
CA LEU A 586 22.29 -13.60 24.00
C LEU A 586 21.32 -12.46 24.33
N TYR A 587 20.04 -12.76 24.59
CA TYR A 587 19.05 -11.75 24.95
C TYR A 587 19.26 -11.20 26.36
N ASP A 588 19.68 -12.05 27.30
CA ASP A 588 19.98 -11.64 28.67
C ASP A 588 21.26 -10.79 28.72
N MET A 589 22.24 -11.07 27.86
CA MET A 589 23.47 -10.27 27.76
C MET A 589 23.24 -8.86 27.19
N LEU A 590 22.33 -8.70 26.22
CA LEU A 590 21.95 -7.40 25.64
C LEU A 590 21.24 -6.47 26.65
N GLU A 591 20.64 -7.03 27.70
CA GLU A 591 19.93 -6.27 28.73
C GLU A 591 20.79 -5.99 29.98
N LEU A 592 22.02 -6.52 30.07
CA LEU A 592 22.94 -6.27 31.19
C LEU A 592 23.33 -4.79 31.32
N ASP A 593 23.51 -4.08 30.20
CA ASP A 593 23.89 -2.66 30.18
C ASP A 593 22.81 -1.75 30.77
N LYS A 594 21.57 -2.25 30.87
CA LYS A 594 20.44 -1.53 31.47
C LYS A 594 20.27 -1.84 32.96
N ARG A 595 21.09 -2.74 33.53
CA ARG A 595 20.99 -3.19 34.92
C ARG A 595 22.14 -2.65 35.76
N THR A 596 21.87 -1.54 36.45
CA THR A 596 22.85 -0.85 37.32
C THR A 596 23.39 -1.71 38.47
N ASP A 597 22.68 -2.76 38.91
CA ASP A 597 23.14 -3.67 39.97
C ASP A 597 24.22 -4.67 39.51
N ARG A 598 24.53 -4.72 38.21
CA ARG A 598 25.48 -5.68 37.62
C ARG A 598 26.63 -5.03 36.86
N ILE A 599 26.66 -3.70 36.80
CA ILE A 599 27.75 -2.92 36.20
C ILE A 599 28.86 -2.76 37.24
N LEU A 600 30.07 -3.16 36.86
CA LEU A 600 31.30 -2.97 37.61
C LEU A 600 32.09 -1.81 36.97
N PRO A 601 33.08 -1.21 37.68
CA PRO A 601 33.91 -0.15 37.11
C PRO A 601 34.66 -0.54 35.83
N ASN A 602 34.90 -1.83 35.62
CA ASN A 602 35.73 -2.38 34.55
C ASN A 602 35.06 -3.55 33.78
N GLY A 603 33.74 -3.75 33.93
CA GLY A 603 33.03 -4.86 33.31
C GLY A 603 31.63 -5.09 33.87
N TRP A 604 31.15 -6.32 33.79
CA TRP A 604 29.86 -6.78 34.28
C TRP A 604 29.97 -8.04 35.14
N CYS A 605 28.99 -8.22 36.02
CA CYS A 605 28.79 -9.45 36.79
C CYS A 605 27.68 -10.31 36.15
N LEU A 606 28.05 -11.50 35.66
CA LEU A 606 27.14 -12.51 35.10
C LEU A 606 26.50 -13.43 36.15
N LEU A 607 26.61 -13.09 37.44
CA LEU A 607 25.97 -13.86 38.51
C LEU A 607 24.43 -13.76 38.37
N PRO A 608 23.67 -14.88 38.37
CA PRO A 608 22.22 -14.85 38.21
C PRO A 608 21.52 -13.93 39.23
N PRO A 609 20.45 -13.20 38.87
CA PRO A 609 19.84 -12.16 39.71
C PRO A 609 19.37 -12.63 41.10
N ARG A 610 19.05 -13.91 41.25
CA ARG A 610 18.59 -14.50 42.51
C ARG A 610 19.73 -14.83 43.49
N GLN A 611 20.99 -14.63 43.10
CA GLN A 611 22.17 -14.95 43.90
C GLN A 611 22.90 -13.67 44.33
N ALA A 612 23.27 -13.62 45.61
CA ALA A 612 24.09 -12.56 46.20
C ALA A 612 25.58 -12.91 46.10
N CYS A 613 26.43 -11.90 45.89
CA CYS A 613 27.88 -12.06 45.81
C CYS A 613 28.52 -11.84 47.19
N ASP A 614 29.41 -12.75 47.60
CA ASP A 614 30.21 -12.68 48.84
C ASP A 614 31.69 -12.31 48.59
N LYS A 615 32.10 -12.17 47.31
CA LYS A 615 33.51 -12.05 46.88
C LYS A 615 34.14 -10.64 46.97
N GLY A 616 33.50 -9.67 47.62
CA GLY A 616 34.05 -8.35 47.99
C GLY A 616 35.14 -7.77 47.05
N ASN A 617 34.75 -7.20 45.91
CA ASN A 617 35.61 -6.53 44.91
C ASN A 617 36.68 -7.39 44.18
N ALA A 618 36.74 -8.71 44.38
CA ALA A 618 37.69 -9.59 43.68
C ALA A 618 37.15 -10.08 42.30
N CYS A 619 36.67 -9.16 41.44
CA CYS A 619 36.01 -9.53 40.19
C CYS A 619 36.96 -10.05 39.11
N LEU A 620 38.22 -9.56 39.07
CA LEU A 620 39.22 -9.97 38.06
C LEU A 620 39.76 -11.41 38.23
N THR A 621 39.38 -12.08 39.31
CA THR A 621 39.65 -13.51 39.54
C THR A 621 38.36 -14.34 39.63
N CYS A 622 37.22 -13.72 39.30
CA CYS A 622 35.90 -14.34 39.33
C CYS A 622 35.53 -14.93 37.97
N ASP A 623 34.99 -16.15 37.98
CA ASP A 623 34.45 -16.83 36.79
C ASP A 623 33.16 -16.18 36.24
N LYS A 624 32.52 -15.32 37.04
CA LYS A 624 31.32 -14.57 36.65
C LYS A 624 31.61 -13.18 36.10
N PHE A 625 32.87 -12.76 36.04
CA PHE A 625 33.23 -11.48 35.46
C PHE A 625 33.32 -11.58 33.95
N ALA A 626 32.75 -10.60 33.27
CA ALA A 626 32.87 -10.42 31.83
C ALA A 626 33.09 -8.94 31.51
N THR A 627 33.84 -8.64 30.47
CA THR A 627 34.11 -7.27 30.01
C THR A 627 34.18 -7.21 28.49
N ASP A 628 34.21 -6.03 27.89
CA ASP A 628 34.34 -5.85 26.45
C ASP A 628 35.10 -4.55 26.11
N ALA A 629 35.21 -4.25 24.82
CA ALA A 629 36.00 -3.12 24.33
C ALA A 629 35.52 -1.76 24.85
N SER A 630 34.29 -1.64 25.35
CA SER A 630 33.77 -0.39 25.91
C SER A 630 34.47 0.03 27.21
N PHE A 631 35.04 -0.93 27.96
CA PHE A 631 35.77 -0.69 29.21
C PHE A 631 37.28 -0.59 29.03
N LEU A 632 37.80 -0.59 27.79
CA LEU A 632 39.24 -0.47 27.52
C LEU A 632 39.90 0.74 28.22
N PRO A 633 39.30 1.95 28.24
CA PRO A 633 39.87 3.09 28.96
C PRO A 633 40.04 2.79 30.45
N GLU A 634 38.99 2.28 31.11
CA GLU A 634 38.97 1.96 32.53
C GLU A 634 39.93 0.81 32.88
N LEU A 635 40.00 -0.23 32.04
CA LEU A 635 40.93 -1.35 32.19
C LEU A 635 42.39 -0.89 32.13
N ARG A 636 42.73 -0.01 31.19
CA ARG A 636 44.08 0.58 31.07
C ARG A 636 44.42 1.45 32.27
N THR A 637 43.49 2.30 32.72
CA THR A 637 43.66 3.11 33.93
C THR A 637 43.90 2.23 35.15
N GLN A 638 43.11 1.16 35.31
CA GLN A 638 43.28 0.24 36.43
C GLN A 638 44.63 -0.51 36.37
N GLN A 639 45.06 -0.95 35.19
CA GLN A 639 46.35 -1.62 35.01
C GLN A 639 47.51 -0.68 35.39
N HIS A 640 47.46 0.57 34.93
CA HIS A 640 48.47 1.57 35.22
C HIS A 640 48.57 1.88 36.72
N HIS A 641 47.43 2.12 37.38
CA HIS A 641 47.41 2.36 38.83
C HIS A 641 47.90 1.13 39.62
N THR A 642 47.58 -0.08 39.18
CA THR A 642 48.04 -1.31 39.84
C THR A 642 49.56 -1.43 39.76
N LEU A 643 50.16 -1.11 38.61
CA LEU A 643 51.61 -1.10 38.43
C LEU A 643 52.30 -0.05 39.33
N GLN A 644 51.78 1.18 39.35
CA GLN A 644 52.28 2.25 40.22
C GLN A 644 52.29 1.84 41.70
N LEU A 645 51.19 1.23 42.16
CA LEU A 645 51.06 0.76 43.54
C LEU A 645 52.08 -0.33 43.88
N ILE A 646 52.34 -1.26 42.95
CA ILE A 646 53.38 -2.29 43.10
C ILE A 646 54.75 -1.64 43.28
N ASP A 647 55.10 -0.68 42.42
CA ASP A 647 56.40 -0.01 42.44
C ASP A 647 56.60 0.80 43.73
N GLU A 648 55.62 1.61 44.13
CA GLU A 648 55.65 2.38 45.37
C GLU A 648 55.84 1.48 46.59
N ARG A 649 55.11 0.35 46.65
CA ARG A 649 55.16 -0.56 47.78
C ARG A 649 56.48 -1.31 47.84
N ARG A 650 57.06 -1.69 46.70
CA ARG A 650 58.39 -2.31 46.61
C ARG A 650 59.47 -1.35 47.10
N GLN A 651 59.45 -0.10 46.64
CA GLN A 651 60.38 0.94 47.09
C GLN A 651 60.25 1.21 48.59
N ALA A 652 59.02 1.34 49.09
CA ALA A 652 58.77 1.58 50.51
C ALA A 652 59.14 0.38 51.40
N PHE A 653 59.06 -0.85 50.88
CA PHE A 653 59.53 -2.05 51.57
C PHE A 653 61.06 -2.08 51.62
N ALA A 654 61.72 -1.91 50.47
CA ALA A 654 63.18 -1.87 50.37
C ALA A 654 63.80 -0.77 51.26
N ALA A 655 63.19 0.42 51.29
CA ALA A 655 63.62 1.52 52.15
C ALA A 655 63.48 1.21 53.65
N ARG A 656 62.54 0.35 54.05
CA ARG A 656 62.30 0.00 55.46
C ARG A 656 63.12 -1.19 55.94
N THR A 657 63.33 -2.20 55.09
CA THR A 657 63.93 -3.48 55.48
C THR A 657 65.35 -3.67 54.93
N GLY A 658 65.79 -2.83 53.99
CA GLY A 658 67.07 -2.97 53.30
C GLY A 658 67.11 -4.15 52.31
N GLN A 659 65.98 -4.82 52.08
CA GLN A 659 65.85 -5.99 51.20
C GLN A 659 64.70 -5.78 50.20
N GLU A 660 64.87 -6.28 48.97
CA GLU A 660 63.78 -6.35 47.98
C GLU A 660 62.63 -7.24 48.49
N MET A 661 61.42 -6.93 48.07
CA MET A 661 60.24 -7.73 48.43
C MET A 661 60.26 -9.05 47.66
N SER A 662 60.27 -10.18 48.37
CA SER A 662 60.26 -11.52 47.74
C SER A 662 59.04 -11.69 46.82
N PRO A 663 59.19 -12.35 45.66
CA PRO A 663 58.07 -12.78 44.82
C PRO A 663 57.01 -13.60 45.57
N ASP A 664 57.43 -14.34 46.61
CA ASP A 664 56.53 -15.16 47.45
C ASP A 664 55.71 -14.32 48.45
N ASN A 665 55.90 -12.99 48.47
CA ASN A 665 55.09 -12.10 49.28
C ASN A 665 53.63 -12.12 48.77
N VAL A 666 52.70 -12.53 49.64
CA VAL A 666 51.28 -12.71 49.32
C VAL A 666 50.65 -11.45 48.69
N TRP A 667 51.03 -10.25 49.14
CA TRP A 667 50.51 -9.01 48.58
C TRP A 667 51.07 -8.75 47.17
N LEU A 668 52.38 -8.94 47.00
CA LEU A 668 53.03 -8.74 45.71
C LEU A 668 52.51 -9.73 44.68
N ALA A 669 52.45 -11.03 45.04
CA ALA A 669 51.90 -12.07 44.20
C ALA A 669 50.46 -11.77 43.75
N GLY A 670 49.61 -11.32 44.68
CA GLY A 670 48.22 -10.97 44.38
C GLY A 670 48.07 -9.75 43.45
N ARG A 671 48.87 -8.71 43.64
CA ARG A 671 48.82 -7.50 42.78
C ARG A 671 49.42 -7.76 41.39
N THR A 672 50.50 -8.54 41.31
CA THR A 672 51.07 -8.96 40.02
C THR A 672 50.09 -9.81 39.23
N GLN A 673 49.40 -10.75 39.88
CA GLN A 673 48.36 -11.55 39.23
C GLN A 673 47.21 -10.69 38.67
N GLU A 674 46.80 -9.65 39.39
CA GLU A 674 45.78 -8.70 38.93
C GLU A 674 46.25 -7.89 37.72
N HIS A 675 47.48 -7.37 37.77
CA HIS A 675 48.10 -6.66 36.65
C HIS A 675 48.18 -7.54 35.38
N ASP A 676 48.59 -8.79 35.52
CA ASP A 676 48.71 -9.72 34.40
C ASP A 676 47.36 -10.14 33.83
N ALA A 677 46.32 -10.25 34.68
CA ALA A 677 44.96 -10.50 34.24
C ALA A 677 44.42 -9.34 33.40
N LEU A 678 44.64 -8.10 33.83
CA LEU A 678 44.30 -6.89 33.06
C LEU A 678 45.03 -6.85 31.72
N GLY A 679 46.32 -7.20 31.70
CA GLY A 679 47.10 -7.29 30.46
C GLY A 679 46.52 -8.27 29.45
N ARG A 680 46.20 -9.49 29.88
CA ARG A 680 45.57 -10.52 29.01
C ARG A 680 44.22 -10.07 28.45
N ILE A 681 43.40 -9.41 29.27
CA ILE A 681 42.10 -8.87 28.85
C ILE A 681 42.31 -7.80 27.78
N ILE A 682 43.19 -6.82 28.02
CA ILE A 682 43.47 -5.71 27.10
C ILE A 682 43.99 -6.25 25.76
N ASP A 683 45.00 -7.13 25.78
CA ASP A 683 45.58 -7.73 24.58
C ASP A 683 44.52 -8.48 23.75
N THR A 684 43.63 -9.22 24.43
CA THR A 684 42.55 -9.97 23.76
C THR A 684 41.55 -9.02 23.09
N LEU A 685 41.15 -7.95 23.77
CA LEU A 685 40.20 -6.96 23.24
C LEU A 685 40.79 -6.17 22.07
N GLU A 686 42.08 -5.86 22.10
CA GLU A 686 42.77 -5.17 20.99
C GLU A 686 42.94 -6.07 19.76
N GLN A 687 43.32 -7.33 19.95
CA GLN A 687 43.46 -8.31 18.87
C GLN A 687 42.13 -8.66 18.20
N THR A 688 41.03 -8.63 18.96
CA THR A 688 39.67 -8.87 18.44
C THR A 688 39.07 -7.62 17.79
N GLY A 689 39.38 -6.42 18.29
CA GLY A 689 38.96 -5.14 17.70
C GLY A 689 39.65 -4.79 16.38
N HIS A 690 40.82 -5.38 16.08
CA HIS A 690 41.57 -5.13 14.84
C HIS A 690 41.27 -6.12 13.69
N ARG A 691 40.31 -7.04 13.86
CA ARG A 691 39.80 -7.87 12.75
C ARG A 691 38.79 -7.11 11.88
N THR A 692 39.20 -5.99 11.31
CA THR A 692 38.61 -5.46 10.08
C THR A 692 39.62 -5.72 8.98
N ASP A 693 39.54 -6.90 8.35
CA ASP A 693 40.45 -7.26 7.27
C ASP A 693 40.05 -6.52 5.98
N SER A 694 41.04 -5.94 5.31
CA SER A 694 40.90 -5.04 4.16
C SER A 694 40.51 -5.72 2.85
N ASP A 695 40.11 -6.99 2.87
CA ASP A 695 40.01 -7.84 1.67
C ASP A 695 38.62 -8.46 1.40
N GLY A 696 37.54 -7.90 1.95
CA GLY A 696 36.17 -8.14 1.46
C GLY A 696 35.70 -9.62 1.47
N ARG A 697 36.38 -10.50 2.21
CA ARG A 697 35.96 -11.89 2.44
C ARG A 697 35.44 -12.04 3.85
N ALA A 698 34.15 -12.39 3.97
CA ALA A 698 33.50 -12.68 5.25
C ALA A 698 34.27 -13.79 5.99
N VAL A 699 34.92 -13.43 7.10
CA VAL A 699 35.51 -14.38 8.04
C VAL A 699 34.37 -14.98 8.84
N ARG A 700 33.97 -16.20 8.48
CA ARG A 700 33.01 -17.00 9.25
C ARG A 700 33.54 -17.20 10.67
N GLY A 701 32.73 -16.84 11.67
CA GLY A 701 32.99 -17.20 13.07
C GLY A 701 33.19 -18.71 13.20
N ALA A 702 34.20 -19.11 13.97
CA ALA A 702 34.51 -20.52 14.20
C ALA A 702 33.37 -21.18 14.99
N GLY A 703 32.44 -21.79 14.26
CA GLY A 703 31.36 -22.61 14.76
C GLY A 703 31.09 -23.73 13.77
N VAL A 704 31.55 -24.94 14.11
CA VAL A 704 31.36 -26.23 13.44
C VAL A 704 32.24 -26.48 12.21
N ALA A 705 33.35 -27.20 12.41
CA ALA A 705 34.03 -27.96 11.37
C ALA A 705 33.66 -29.44 11.47
N ALA A 706 33.32 -30.02 10.32
CA ALA A 706 33.37 -31.44 9.99
C ALA A 706 32.39 -32.42 10.70
N ARG A 707 31.19 -32.55 10.13
CA ARG A 707 30.54 -33.86 9.95
C ARG A 707 30.18 -34.04 8.48
N THR A 708 31.16 -34.48 7.71
CA THR A 708 30.97 -35.33 6.52
C THR A 708 32.29 -36.07 6.29
N ASP A 709 32.18 -37.40 6.22
CA ASP A 709 33.14 -38.38 5.70
C ASP A 709 34.30 -38.83 6.60
N ALA A 710 33.96 -39.67 7.59
CA ALA A 710 34.84 -40.75 8.11
C ALA A 710 34.02 -41.83 8.88
N LEU A 711 32.97 -42.38 8.25
CA LEU A 711 32.29 -43.60 8.72
C LEU A 711 32.12 -44.58 7.56
N ALA A 712 33.23 -44.84 6.86
CA ALA A 712 33.37 -45.92 5.87
C ALA A 712 34.81 -46.46 5.88
N ALA A 713 35.30 -46.80 7.07
CA ALA A 713 36.43 -47.68 7.36
C ALA A 713 36.46 -47.83 8.89
N GLU A 714 36.86 -48.99 9.41
CA GLU A 714 36.92 -49.32 10.86
C GLU A 714 35.63 -49.86 11.49
N HIS A 715 34.94 -50.77 10.81
CA HIS A 715 34.15 -51.81 11.47
C HIS A 715 34.40 -53.19 10.83
N GLU A 716 35.67 -53.51 10.55
CA GLU A 716 36.09 -54.83 10.05
C GLU A 716 37.36 -55.36 10.73
N GLN A 717 37.49 -55.14 12.04
CA GLN A 717 38.38 -55.92 12.88
C GLN A 717 37.84 -55.93 14.30
N GLU A 718 37.83 -57.13 14.90
CA GLU A 718 37.30 -57.45 16.23
C GLU A 718 35.79 -57.72 16.33
N ARG A 719 35.35 -58.84 15.71
CA ARG A 719 34.53 -59.89 16.35
C ARG A 719 34.19 -61.03 15.37
N ARG A 720 35.05 -62.05 15.36
CA ARG A 720 34.72 -63.49 15.25
C ARG A 720 35.74 -64.22 16.12
N PRO A 721 35.39 -65.33 16.78
CA PRO A 721 34.18 -66.15 16.63
C PRO A 721 32.98 -65.65 17.42
#